data_AF-A0A2U1QEY6-F1
#
_entry.id   AF-A0A2U1QEY6-F1
#
_cell.length_a   1.000
_cell.length_b   1.000
_cell.length_c   1.000
_cell.angle_alpha   90.00
_cell.angle_beta   90.00
_cell.angle_gamma   90.00
#
_symmetry.space_group_name_H-M   'P 1'
#
loop_
_entity.id
_entity.type
_entity.pdbx_description
1 polymer ?
#
loop_
_entity_poly.entity_id
_entity_poly.type
_entity_poly.pdbx_seq_one_letter_code
_entity_poly.pdbx_strand_id
1 'polypeptide(L)'
;MASIDAQLRLLAPSKVSDDDKLVEYDALLLDRFLDILQALHGEEIRQTVQDCYELSAEYEGNTDPTKLDELGRVLTSLDAGDSIVMAKSFSQMLSLANLAEEVQIAYRRRIKLKRGDLADEASAPTESNMEETFKRLVGQLGKTPQEIFESLKNQTVDIVLTAHPTQSVRRSLLQKYGRIRNCLAQLYAKDITPDDKQELDEALQREVQDCYELSAEYEGNTDPTKLDELGRVLTSLDAGDSIVMAKSFSQMLSLANLAEEVQIAYRRRIKLKRGDLADEASAPTESNMEETFKRLVGQLGKTPQEIFESLKNQTVDIVLTAHPTQSVRRSLLQKYGRIRNCLAQLYAKDITPDDKQELDEALQREIQAAFHTDEIRRTPPTPQDEMRAGMSYFHETIWKGVPKFLRRVDTALKNIGISERLPYNAPLIQFSSWMGGDRDGNPRVTPEVTKDVCLLARMMAANLYFSQIDDLMFELSMWRCSDELRIRADLLYQTLNRDVKHFIEFWKQIPLNEPYRIILGYVRDKLYNTRERSRQLLAAGDSDVPEDATFTSVDQFLEPLELCYRSLCACGDKAIADGSLLDFLRQVSTFGLSFVRLDIRQESDRHTDVIDAITKHLEIGSYRNWSEEQRQEWLLAQFNNKRPLYGLDFPKTKEISDVLDTFEVISKLPSDNFGAYIISMATAPSDVLAVELLQRNCHVKNPLRVVPLFEKLDDLKAAPAAMARLFSIDWYKNRINGKQEVMIGYSDSGKDAGRCTAAWQLYKAQEDLMLTAKQFGVKLTIFHGRGGTVGRGGGPTHLAILSQPPDTINGSLRVTVQGEVIERSFGEERLCFRTLQRFTAATLEHGMNPPISPKPEWRALMDELAVNATNEYRSIVFQDPRFLKYFRLATPELEYGRMNIGSRPSKRKPSGGIESLRAIPWIFSWTQTRFHLPVWLGFGAAFKHAIEKDSKNLEMLREMYKEWPFFRVTIDLVEMVFAKGNPGIAALYDKLLVSEELLPFGEQLRAKYEETKSLLLLIAGHKHLLEGDPYLRQRLRLRDSYITTLNVLQAYTLKRIRDPSYDVKVRPHLSKEIMEMTKPAAELVKLNPTSDYGPGLEDTLILTMKGIAAGMQNTG
;
A
#
# COMPACT_ATOMS: atom_id res chain seq x y z
N MET A 1 30.37 7.04 -21.97
CA MET A 1 29.52 6.15 -21.14
C MET A 1 28.66 5.29 -22.05
N ALA A 2 28.07 4.21 -21.54
CA ALA A 2 26.96 3.54 -22.21
C ALA A 2 25.66 4.34 -21.95
N SER A 3 24.60 4.09 -22.73
CA SER A 3 23.27 4.60 -22.35
C SER A 3 22.69 3.76 -21.20
N ILE A 4 21.86 4.37 -20.34
CA ILE A 4 21.12 3.69 -19.27
C ILE A 4 20.28 2.52 -19.82
N ASP A 5 19.69 2.70 -21.01
CA ASP A 5 18.99 1.65 -21.77
C ASP A 5 19.90 0.44 -22.09
N ALA A 6 21.20 0.67 -22.36
CA ALA A 6 22.16 -0.40 -22.58
C ALA A 6 22.58 -1.09 -21.26
N GLN A 7 22.68 -0.35 -20.15
CA GLN A 7 22.98 -0.92 -18.82
C GLN A 7 21.81 -1.79 -18.31
N LEU A 8 20.57 -1.31 -18.42
CA LEU A 8 19.37 -2.09 -18.11
C LEU A 8 19.30 -3.38 -18.96
N ARG A 9 19.73 -3.33 -20.22
CA ARG A 9 19.86 -4.52 -21.09
C ARG A 9 21.03 -5.44 -20.72
N LEU A 10 22.03 -5.01 -19.96
CA LEU A 10 23.04 -5.92 -19.38
C LEU A 10 22.48 -6.68 -18.17
N LEU A 11 21.67 -6.03 -17.34
CA LEU A 11 20.96 -6.67 -16.21
C LEU A 11 19.85 -7.65 -16.69
N ALA A 12 19.12 -7.25 -17.73
CA ALA A 12 18.00 -7.97 -18.34
C ALA A 12 18.16 -8.14 -19.88
N PRO A 13 19.10 -8.99 -20.35
CA PRO A 13 19.44 -9.13 -21.77
C PRO A 13 18.41 -9.87 -22.63
N SER A 14 17.39 -10.47 -22.01
CA SER A 14 16.32 -11.20 -22.70
C SER A 14 14.94 -10.69 -22.29
N LYS A 15 14.11 -10.40 -23.28
CA LYS A 15 12.67 -10.16 -23.08
C LYS A 15 11.99 -11.45 -22.60
N VAL A 16 11.06 -11.33 -21.66
CA VAL A 16 10.31 -12.48 -21.09
C VAL A 16 8.95 -12.73 -21.78
N SER A 17 8.52 -11.83 -22.67
CA SER A 17 7.41 -12.03 -23.62
C SER A 17 7.56 -11.09 -24.83
N ASP A 18 6.88 -11.38 -25.95
CA ASP A 18 6.94 -10.54 -27.17
C ASP A 18 6.47 -9.08 -26.95
N ASP A 19 5.64 -8.89 -25.92
CA ASP A 19 5.07 -7.61 -25.47
C ASP A 19 5.70 -7.10 -24.16
N ASP A 20 6.86 -7.65 -23.81
CA ASP A 20 7.69 -7.15 -22.72
C ASP A 20 8.35 -5.83 -23.16
N LYS A 21 8.08 -4.77 -22.40
CA LYS A 21 8.59 -3.40 -22.58
C LYS A 21 9.20 -2.87 -21.27
N LEU A 22 9.42 -3.72 -20.26
CA LEU A 22 9.78 -3.28 -18.91
C LEU A 22 11.10 -2.49 -18.88
N VAL A 23 12.08 -2.93 -19.67
CA VAL A 23 13.36 -2.22 -19.83
C VAL A 23 13.16 -0.87 -20.51
N GLU A 24 12.36 -0.81 -21.58
CA GLU A 24 12.06 0.44 -22.28
C GLU A 24 11.24 1.43 -21.42
N TYR A 25 10.37 0.92 -20.54
CA TYR A 25 9.63 1.73 -19.57
C TYR A 25 10.54 2.30 -18.48
N ASP A 26 11.39 1.48 -17.88
CA ASP A 26 12.28 1.92 -16.79
C ASP A 26 13.33 2.90 -17.33
N ALA A 27 13.89 2.63 -18.52
CA ALA A 27 14.80 3.55 -19.21
C ALA A 27 14.16 4.92 -19.45
N LEU A 28 12.91 4.99 -19.93
CA LEU A 28 12.21 6.26 -20.16
C LEU A 28 11.95 7.02 -18.85
N LEU A 29 11.54 6.32 -17.79
CA LEU A 29 11.29 6.96 -16.49
C LEU A 29 12.58 7.46 -15.84
N LEU A 30 13.70 6.73 -15.98
CA LEU A 30 15.02 7.18 -15.51
C LEU A 30 15.54 8.38 -16.30
N ASP A 31 15.47 8.34 -17.64
CA ASP A 31 15.89 9.44 -18.52
C ASP A 31 15.18 10.74 -18.12
N ARG A 32 13.84 10.70 -18.06
CA ARG A 32 13.01 11.83 -17.63
C ARG A 32 13.25 12.27 -16.20
N PHE A 33 13.54 11.35 -15.28
CA PHE A 33 13.86 11.70 -13.90
C PHE A 33 15.25 12.35 -13.77
N LEU A 34 16.23 11.93 -14.55
CA LEU A 34 17.56 12.55 -14.61
C LEU A 34 17.52 13.93 -15.27
N ASP A 35 16.69 14.13 -16.30
CA ASP A 35 16.42 15.45 -16.88
C ASP A 35 15.80 16.40 -15.84
N ILE A 36 14.88 15.89 -15.00
CA ILE A 36 14.28 16.64 -13.89
C ILE A 36 15.30 16.93 -12.78
N LEU A 37 16.17 15.98 -12.42
CA LEU A 37 17.25 16.20 -11.45
C LEU A 37 18.25 17.25 -11.96
N GLN A 38 18.64 17.19 -13.23
CA GLN A 38 19.49 18.17 -13.89
C GLN A 38 18.87 19.58 -13.84
N ALA A 39 17.58 19.70 -14.17
CA ALA A 39 16.85 20.98 -14.14
C ALA A 39 16.64 21.56 -12.74
N LEU A 40 16.71 20.74 -11.68
CA LEU A 40 16.50 21.15 -10.29
C LEU A 40 17.78 21.32 -9.47
N HIS A 41 18.82 20.55 -9.80
CA HIS A 41 20.02 20.36 -8.97
C HIS A 41 21.34 20.45 -9.77
N GLY A 42 21.28 20.62 -11.09
CA GLY A 42 22.46 20.77 -11.95
C GLY A 42 23.08 19.47 -12.44
N GLU A 43 23.99 19.59 -13.40
CA GLU A 43 24.61 18.46 -14.10
C GLU A 43 25.48 17.59 -13.19
N GLU A 44 26.18 18.18 -12.22
CA GLU A 44 27.07 17.44 -11.33
C GLU A 44 26.29 16.48 -10.40
N ILE A 45 25.06 16.85 -10.01
CA ILE A 45 24.16 15.97 -9.26
C ILE A 45 23.48 14.95 -10.19
N ARG A 46 23.13 15.32 -11.43
CA ARG A 46 22.70 14.35 -12.46
C ARG A 46 23.75 13.24 -12.65
N GLN A 47 25.01 13.63 -12.88
CA GLN A 47 26.12 12.72 -13.11
C GLN A 47 26.43 11.88 -11.86
N THR A 48 26.49 12.48 -10.66
CA THR A 48 26.76 11.70 -9.42
C THR A 48 25.66 10.67 -9.14
N VAL A 49 24.39 11.00 -9.37
CA VAL A 49 23.28 10.03 -9.27
C VAL A 49 23.40 8.94 -10.33
N GLN A 50 23.78 9.29 -11.57
CA GLN A 50 24.03 8.32 -12.63
C GLN A 50 25.20 7.39 -12.27
N ASP A 51 26.37 7.91 -11.90
CA ASP A 51 27.57 7.14 -11.54
C ASP A 51 27.29 6.15 -10.39
N CYS A 52 26.50 6.57 -9.39
CA CYS A 52 26.04 5.68 -8.32
C CYS A 52 25.13 4.56 -8.85
N TYR A 53 24.25 4.86 -9.81
CA TYR A 53 23.47 3.84 -10.49
C TYR A 53 24.37 2.90 -11.33
N GLU A 54 25.32 3.41 -12.12
CA GLU A 54 26.22 2.59 -12.95
C GLU A 54 27.04 1.61 -12.09
N LEU A 55 27.67 2.07 -11.01
CA LEU A 55 28.45 1.23 -10.10
C LEU A 55 27.59 0.18 -9.37
N SER A 56 26.33 0.51 -9.04
CA SER A 56 25.39 -0.46 -8.48
C SER A 56 24.94 -1.51 -9.50
N ALA A 57 24.78 -1.14 -10.77
CA ALA A 57 24.45 -2.06 -11.86
C ALA A 57 25.62 -2.97 -12.23
N GLU A 58 26.87 -2.46 -12.21
CA GLU A 58 28.07 -3.29 -12.35
C GLU A 58 28.16 -4.33 -11.23
N TYR A 59 27.92 -3.92 -9.98
CA TYR A 59 27.92 -4.83 -8.83
C TYR A 59 26.84 -5.92 -8.94
N GLU A 60 25.59 -5.61 -9.28
CA GLU A 60 24.56 -6.66 -9.45
C GLU A 60 24.80 -7.52 -10.71
N GLY A 61 25.64 -7.07 -11.64
CA GLY A 61 26.09 -7.82 -12.81
C GLY A 61 27.18 -8.86 -12.53
N ASN A 62 28.12 -8.59 -11.62
CA ASN A 62 29.30 -9.44 -11.36
C ASN A 62 29.51 -9.86 -9.88
N THR A 63 28.80 -9.25 -8.94
CA THR A 63 28.93 -9.39 -7.47
C THR A 63 30.30 -9.05 -6.89
N ASP A 64 31.12 -8.28 -7.60
CA ASP A 64 32.47 -7.89 -7.19
C ASP A 64 32.45 -6.95 -5.96
N PRO A 65 32.98 -7.35 -4.79
CA PRO A 65 32.97 -6.51 -3.59
C PRO A 65 33.68 -5.16 -3.76
N THR A 66 34.64 -5.05 -4.67
CA THR A 66 35.31 -3.77 -4.95
C THR A 66 34.35 -2.72 -5.50
N LYS A 67 33.26 -3.13 -6.17
CA LYS A 67 32.22 -2.23 -6.68
C LYS A 67 31.33 -1.65 -5.59
N LEU A 68 31.12 -2.35 -4.47
CA LEU A 68 30.49 -1.76 -3.27
C LEU A 68 31.40 -0.71 -2.61
N ASP A 69 32.70 -1.03 -2.50
CA ASP A 69 33.71 -0.08 -2.01
C ASP A 69 34.00 1.06 -3.03
N GLU A 70 33.51 0.99 -4.28
CA GLU A 70 33.48 2.09 -5.27
C GLU A 70 32.23 2.94 -5.15
N LEU A 71 31.05 2.31 -5.14
CA LEU A 71 29.75 2.96 -4.99
C LEU A 71 29.72 3.88 -3.76
N GLY A 72 30.29 3.44 -2.64
CA GLY A 72 30.41 4.26 -1.45
C GLY A 72 31.30 5.52 -1.63
N ARG A 73 32.33 5.50 -2.49
CA ARG A 73 33.19 6.68 -2.75
C ARG A 73 32.40 7.78 -3.44
N VAL A 74 31.63 7.41 -4.46
CA VAL A 74 30.87 8.35 -5.30
C VAL A 74 29.68 8.91 -4.54
N LEU A 75 29.03 8.07 -3.72
CA LEU A 75 27.99 8.49 -2.77
C LEU A 75 28.47 9.51 -1.73
N THR A 76 29.74 9.93 -1.71
CA THR A 76 30.31 10.77 -0.64
C THR A 76 31.09 12.02 -1.06
N SER A 77 31.11 12.39 -2.35
CA SER A 77 32.16 13.27 -2.91
C SER A 77 31.84 14.76 -3.24
N LEU A 78 30.59 15.19 -3.10
CA LEU A 78 29.91 16.46 -3.51
C LEU A 78 30.35 17.75 -2.73
N ASP A 79 30.63 18.97 -3.32
CA ASP A 79 31.31 20.32 -2.95
C ASP A 79 30.54 21.74 -2.73
N ALA A 80 30.78 22.55 -1.65
CA ALA A 80 29.84 23.30 -0.72
C ALA A 80 29.18 24.66 -1.02
N GLY A 81 29.87 25.65 -1.58
CA GLY A 81 29.50 27.07 -1.38
C GLY A 81 28.17 27.49 -2.04
N ASP A 82 27.55 26.54 -2.75
CA ASP A 82 27.54 26.68 -4.20
C ASP A 82 26.20 26.27 -4.83
N SER A 83 25.28 25.75 -4.02
CA SER A 83 23.86 25.61 -4.37
C SER A 83 23.10 26.95 -4.30
N ILE A 84 23.73 28.00 -3.78
CA ILE A 84 23.05 29.23 -3.32
C ILE A 84 22.87 30.25 -4.45
N VAL A 85 23.83 30.38 -5.37
CA VAL A 85 23.71 31.14 -6.62
C VAL A 85 23.11 30.30 -7.74
N MET A 86 23.29 28.98 -7.82
CA MET A 86 22.45 28.19 -8.74
C MET A 86 20.94 28.46 -8.49
N ALA A 87 20.49 28.45 -7.24
CA ALA A 87 19.10 28.82 -6.90
C ALA A 87 18.76 30.31 -7.16
N LYS A 88 19.70 31.24 -6.93
CA LYS A 88 19.54 32.69 -7.15
C LYS A 88 19.47 33.02 -8.64
N SER A 89 20.33 32.39 -9.44
CA SER A 89 20.43 32.51 -10.89
C SER A 89 19.28 31.78 -11.57
N PHE A 90 18.82 30.61 -11.11
CA PHE A 90 17.55 30.06 -11.58
C PHE A 90 16.35 30.93 -11.20
N SER A 91 16.33 31.57 -10.03
CA SER A 91 15.27 32.53 -9.67
C SER A 91 15.29 33.79 -10.56
N GLN A 92 16.48 34.29 -10.91
CA GLN A 92 16.63 35.40 -11.87
C GLN A 92 16.38 34.96 -13.32
N MET A 93 16.82 33.78 -13.76
CA MET A 93 16.59 33.23 -15.09
C MET A 93 15.13 32.85 -15.29
N LEU A 94 14.43 32.36 -14.26
CA LEU A 94 12.98 32.19 -14.30
C LEU A 94 12.28 33.56 -14.33
N SER A 95 12.76 34.56 -13.58
CA SER A 95 12.26 35.94 -13.68
C SER A 95 12.50 36.55 -15.07
N LEU A 96 13.63 36.25 -15.71
CA LEU A 96 14.01 36.72 -17.05
C LEU A 96 13.37 35.89 -18.16
N ALA A 97 13.07 34.61 -17.94
CA ALA A 97 12.28 33.76 -18.83
C ALA A 97 10.82 34.22 -18.82
N ASN A 98 10.24 34.48 -17.64
CA ASN A 98 8.92 35.13 -17.51
C ASN A 98 8.92 36.52 -18.17
N LEU A 99 10.02 37.28 -18.09
CA LEU A 99 10.17 38.58 -18.76
C LEU A 99 10.29 38.44 -20.29
N ALA A 100 11.02 37.43 -20.77
CA ALA A 100 11.15 37.09 -22.17
C ALA A 100 9.84 36.55 -22.73
N GLU A 101 9.06 35.81 -21.93
CA GLU A 101 7.72 35.33 -22.25
C GLU A 101 6.71 36.48 -22.26
N GLU A 102 6.73 37.43 -21.29
CA GLU A 102 5.98 38.69 -21.36
C GLU A 102 6.23 39.41 -22.69
N VAL A 103 7.51 39.61 -23.03
CA VAL A 103 7.93 40.28 -24.27
C VAL A 103 7.51 39.48 -25.51
N GLN A 104 7.69 38.16 -25.50
CA GLN A 104 7.36 37.30 -26.63
C GLN A 104 5.84 37.13 -26.82
N ILE A 105 5.03 37.12 -25.76
CA ILE A 105 3.56 37.15 -25.83
C ILE A 105 3.10 38.51 -26.38
N ALA A 106 3.65 39.63 -25.87
CA ALA A 106 3.35 40.98 -26.36
C ALA A 106 3.74 41.17 -27.84
N TYR A 107 4.77 40.47 -28.31
CA TYR A 107 5.20 40.45 -29.71
C TYR A 107 4.36 39.49 -30.57
N ARG A 108 4.07 38.27 -30.09
CA ARG A 108 3.20 37.28 -30.77
C ARG A 108 1.77 37.80 -30.98
N ARG A 109 1.23 38.59 -30.05
CA ARG A 109 -0.03 39.36 -30.19
C ARG A 109 -0.10 40.24 -31.45
N ARG A 110 1.03 40.61 -32.04
CA ARG A 110 1.11 41.47 -33.25
C ARG A 110 1.35 40.69 -34.55
N ILE A 111 1.50 39.36 -34.49
CA ILE A 111 2.01 38.54 -35.62
C ILE A 111 1.10 37.38 -35.99
N LYS A 112 0.34 36.77 -35.05
CA LYS A 112 -0.62 35.72 -35.41
C LYS A 112 -1.86 36.32 -36.12
N LEU A 113 -2.19 35.74 -37.28
CA LEU A 113 -3.50 35.92 -37.91
C LEU A 113 -4.57 35.20 -37.09
N LYS A 114 -5.64 35.91 -36.74
CA LYS A 114 -6.84 35.38 -36.08
C LYS A 114 -7.68 34.56 -37.06
N ARG A 115 -8.41 33.56 -36.55
CA ARG A 115 -9.37 32.73 -37.30
C ARG A 115 -10.77 33.33 -37.33
N GLY A 116 -11.11 34.18 -36.36
CA GLY A 116 -12.39 34.89 -36.27
C GLY A 116 -13.48 34.13 -35.52
N ASP A 117 -13.12 33.08 -34.78
CA ASP A 117 -14.02 32.26 -33.97
C ASP A 117 -13.83 32.49 -32.45
N LEU A 118 -14.59 31.79 -31.61
CA LEU A 118 -14.53 31.91 -30.15
C LEU A 118 -13.30 31.25 -29.51
N ALA A 119 -12.53 30.44 -30.24
CA ALA A 119 -11.30 29.83 -29.72
C ALA A 119 -10.11 30.80 -29.73
N ASP A 120 -10.10 31.79 -30.63
CA ASP A 120 -9.12 32.90 -30.58
C ASP A 120 -9.18 33.64 -29.23
N GLU A 121 -10.37 33.79 -28.64
CA GLU A 121 -10.61 34.48 -27.36
C GLU A 121 -10.10 33.70 -26.14
N ALA A 122 -9.85 32.40 -26.29
CA ALA A 122 -9.35 31.56 -25.21
C ALA A 122 -7.81 31.64 -25.03
N SER A 123 -7.12 32.51 -25.78
CA SER A 123 -5.66 32.62 -25.72
C SER A 123 -5.18 34.07 -25.86
N ALA A 124 -4.33 34.50 -24.92
CA ALA A 124 -3.84 35.88 -24.86
C ALA A 124 -3.12 36.41 -26.12
N PRO A 125 -2.47 35.57 -26.97
CA PRO A 125 -1.93 36.00 -28.26
C PRO A 125 -2.98 36.31 -29.34
N THR A 126 -4.25 35.93 -29.17
CA THR A 126 -5.31 36.01 -30.20
C THR A 126 -6.61 36.67 -29.73
N GLU A 127 -6.78 36.93 -28.43
CA GLU A 127 -7.98 37.58 -27.88
C GLU A 127 -8.27 38.98 -28.47
N SER A 128 -9.54 39.37 -28.53
CA SER A 128 -10.01 40.62 -29.14
C SER A 128 -9.58 41.85 -28.34
N ASN A 129 -8.98 42.83 -29.04
CA ASN A 129 -8.79 44.16 -28.47
C ASN A 129 -10.10 44.97 -28.49
N MET A 130 -10.13 46.15 -27.85
CA MET A 130 -11.36 46.96 -27.77
C MET A 130 -11.89 47.40 -29.14
N GLU A 131 -11.03 47.72 -30.12
CA GLU A 131 -11.47 48.15 -31.44
C GLU A 131 -12.10 46.98 -32.24
N GLU A 132 -11.51 45.79 -32.16
CA GLU A 132 -12.09 44.55 -32.71
C GLU A 132 -13.42 44.21 -32.02
N THR A 133 -13.48 44.35 -30.70
CA THR A 133 -14.69 44.10 -29.89
C THR A 133 -15.82 45.07 -30.27
N PHE A 134 -15.53 46.36 -30.43
CA PHE A 134 -16.52 47.35 -30.87
C PHE A 134 -16.95 47.10 -32.32
N LYS A 135 -16.03 46.73 -33.22
CA LYS A 135 -16.36 46.34 -34.61
C LYS A 135 -17.26 45.10 -34.64
N ARG A 136 -17.04 44.10 -33.77
CA ARG A 136 -17.93 42.94 -33.62
C ARG A 136 -19.31 43.35 -33.09
N LEU A 137 -19.36 44.17 -32.03
CA LEU A 137 -20.61 44.63 -31.43
C LEU A 137 -21.48 45.41 -32.44
N VAL A 138 -20.89 46.36 -33.18
CA VAL A 138 -21.61 47.12 -34.21
C VAL A 138 -21.94 46.27 -35.43
N GLY A 139 -20.93 45.63 -36.03
CA GLY A 139 -21.05 45.02 -37.36
C GLY A 139 -21.65 43.62 -37.39
N GLN A 140 -21.40 42.78 -36.38
CA GLN A 140 -21.90 41.40 -36.34
C GLN A 140 -23.10 41.22 -35.40
N LEU A 141 -23.13 41.97 -34.29
CA LEU A 141 -24.21 41.90 -33.29
C LEU A 141 -25.22 43.06 -33.40
N GLY A 142 -25.09 43.91 -34.42
CA GLY A 142 -26.07 44.94 -34.78
C GLY A 142 -26.26 46.06 -33.76
N LYS A 143 -25.34 46.22 -32.80
CA LYS A 143 -25.48 47.23 -31.74
C LYS A 143 -25.16 48.62 -32.25
N THR A 144 -26.04 49.56 -31.96
CA THR A 144 -25.76 50.97 -32.24
C THR A 144 -24.57 51.45 -31.40
N PRO A 145 -23.72 52.37 -31.90
CA PRO A 145 -22.67 52.97 -31.09
C PRO A 145 -23.22 53.61 -29.79
N GLN A 146 -24.47 54.08 -29.80
CA GLN A 146 -25.15 54.63 -28.64
C GLN A 146 -25.44 53.57 -27.55
N GLU A 147 -25.89 52.37 -27.93
CA GLU A 147 -26.06 51.25 -26.98
C GLU A 147 -24.72 50.80 -26.39
N ILE A 148 -23.67 50.73 -27.20
CA ILE A 148 -22.33 50.36 -26.72
C ILE A 148 -21.79 51.42 -25.75
N PHE A 149 -21.96 52.70 -26.09
CA PHE A 149 -21.55 53.82 -25.24
C PHE A 149 -22.30 53.83 -23.91
N GLU A 150 -23.63 53.69 -23.92
CA GLU A 150 -24.42 53.60 -22.68
C GLU A 150 -24.10 52.32 -21.89
N SER A 151 -23.80 51.19 -22.54
CA SER A 151 -23.35 49.98 -21.84
C SER A 151 -22.03 50.19 -21.12
N LEU A 152 -21.03 50.79 -21.78
CA LEU A 152 -19.72 51.09 -21.18
C LEU A 152 -19.82 52.16 -20.09
N LYS A 153 -20.62 53.21 -20.31
CA LYS A 153 -20.86 54.31 -19.36
C LYS A 153 -21.52 53.85 -18.05
N ASN A 154 -22.27 52.76 -18.09
CA ASN A 154 -22.89 52.14 -16.91
C ASN A 154 -22.12 50.88 -16.42
N GLN A 155 -20.95 50.58 -16.98
CA GLN A 155 -20.11 49.45 -16.58
C GLN A 155 -19.00 49.90 -15.62
N THR A 156 -18.95 49.28 -14.44
CA THR A 156 -17.89 49.48 -13.44
C THR A 156 -17.06 48.20 -13.32
N VAL A 157 -15.74 48.32 -13.23
CA VAL A 157 -14.81 47.19 -13.04
C VAL A 157 -13.89 47.49 -11.86
N ASP A 158 -14.31 47.11 -10.66
CA ASP A 158 -13.53 47.29 -9.43
C ASP A 158 -12.47 46.18 -9.32
N ILE A 159 -11.22 46.53 -9.66
CA ILE A 159 -10.09 45.59 -9.61
C ILE A 159 -9.59 45.45 -8.17
N VAL A 160 -10.07 44.42 -7.47
CA VAL A 160 -9.62 44.07 -6.12
C VAL A 160 -8.21 43.44 -6.18
N LEU A 161 -7.19 44.24 -5.92
CA LEU A 161 -5.79 43.78 -5.83
C LEU A 161 -5.57 42.96 -4.55
N THR A 162 -5.44 41.64 -4.69
CA THR A 162 -5.03 40.75 -3.60
C THR A 162 -3.50 40.64 -3.54
N ALA A 163 -2.91 40.90 -2.38
CA ALA A 163 -1.48 40.75 -2.19
C ALA A 163 -1.11 39.28 -2.01
N HIS A 164 -0.30 38.72 -2.93
CA HIS A 164 0.22 37.37 -2.76
C HIS A 164 1.25 37.34 -1.61
N PRO A 165 1.09 36.52 -0.55
CA PRO A 165 1.90 36.64 0.68
C PRO A 165 3.42 36.49 0.53
N THR A 166 3.89 35.99 -0.62
CA THR A 166 5.31 35.71 -0.90
C THR A 166 5.93 36.56 -2.01
N GLN A 167 5.19 37.44 -2.69
CA GLN A 167 5.71 38.25 -3.82
C GLN A 167 5.97 39.72 -3.46
N SER A 168 6.93 39.96 -2.56
CA SER A 168 7.43 41.31 -2.26
C SER A 168 8.77 41.61 -2.96
N VAL A 169 8.72 41.96 -4.25
CA VAL A 169 9.94 42.28 -5.03
C VAL A 169 10.48 43.66 -4.64
N ARG A 170 11.79 43.77 -4.33
CA ARG A 170 12.43 45.05 -4.04
C ARG A 170 12.32 46.00 -5.24
N ARG A 171 11.96 47.27 -5.01
CA ARG A 171 11.82 48.31 -6.05
C ARG A 171 13.06 48.47 -6.94
N SER A 172 14.25 48.25 -6.39
CA SER A 172 15.52 48.28 -7.15
C SER A 172 15.67 47.11 -8.13
N LEU A 173 15.16 45.91 -7.82
CA LEU A 173 15.11 44.77 -8.72
C LEU A 173 14.08 45.01 -9.84
N LEU A 174 12.88 45.51 -9.50
CA LEU A 174 11.89 45.96 -10.50
C LEU A 174 12.47 47.02 -11.46
N GLN A 175 13.30 47.94 -10.96
CA GLN A 175 14.01 48.94 -11.78
C GLN A 175 15.23 48.41 -12.55
N LYS A 176 15.74 47.20 -12.25
CA LYS A 176 16.72 46.49 -13.09
C LYS A 176 16.01 45.69 -14.18
N TYR A 177 15.03 44.85 -13.82
CA TYR A 177 14.23 44.09 -14.78
C TYR A 177 13.48 45.00 -15.77
N GLY A 178 12.94 46.13 -15.31
CA GLY A 178 12.33 47.13 -16.19
C GLY A 178 13.29 47.77 -17.19
N ARG A 179 14.61 47.83 -16.91
CA ARG A 179 15.63 48.25 -17.88
C ARG A 179 15.96 47.14 -18.87
N ILE A 180 16.20 45.92 -18.38
CA ILE A 180 16.47 44.75 -19.24
C ILE A 180 15.31 44.53 -20.23
N ARG A 181 14.05 44.63 -19.76
CA ARG A 181 12.86 44.54 -20.63
C ARG A 181 12.84 45.62 -21.70
N ASN A 182 13.23 46.85 -21.38
CA ASN A 182 13.25 47.95 -22.35
C ASN A 182 14.35 47.73 -23.40
N CYS A 183 15.56 47.30 -22.99
CA CYS A 183 16.64 46.95 -23.93
C CYS A 183 16.22 45.80 -24.86
N LEU A 184 15.63 44.73 -24.34
CA LEU A 184 15.09 43.62 -25.16
C LEU A 184 13.98 44.09 -26.11
N ALA A 185 13.04 44.92 -25.63
CA ALA A 185 11.97 45.45 -26.47
C ALA A 185 12.48 46.42 -27.55
N GLN A 186 13.62 47.08 -27.33
CA GLN A 186 14.32 47.89 -28.33
C GLN A 186 15.08 47.01 -29.34
N LEU A 187 15.80 45.98 -28.89
CA LEU A 187 16.49 44.99 -29.74
C LEU A 187 15.53 44.24 -30.70
N TYR A 188 14.25 44.11 -30.33
CA TYR A 188 13.20 43.56 -31.20
C TYR A 188 12.31 44.63 -31.87
N ALA A 189 12.67 45.92 -31.80
CA ALA A 189 12.06 46.94 -32.65
C ALA A 189 12.54 46.79 -34.10
N LYS A 190 11.70 47.14 -35.08
CA LYS A 190 12.00 46.90 -36.50
C LYS A 190 13.09 47.78 -37.10
N ASP A 191 13.44 48.88 -36.43
CA ASP A 191 14.16 50.01 -37.02
C ASP A 191 15.43 50.38 -36.23
N ILE A 192 16.12 49.39 -35.62
CA ILE A 192 17.44 49.57 -34.98
C ILE A 192 18.57 49.52 -36.03
N THR A 193 19.61 50.35 -35.88
CA THR A 193 20.78 50.31 -36.77
C THR A 193 21.81 49.26 -36.33
N PRO A 194 22.74 48.82 -37.21
CA PRO A 194 23.76 47.84 -36.85
C PRO A 194 24.64 48.27 -35.69
N ASP A 195 25.00 49.56 -35.63
CA ASP A 195 25.91 50.11 -34.63
C ASP A 195 25.24 50.17 -33.25
N ASP A 196 23.98 50.62 -33.18
CA ASP A 196 23.16 50.59 -31.93
C ASP A 196 23.07 49.18 -31.37
N LYS A 197 22.95 48.18 -32.26
CA LYS A 197 22.83 46.78 -31.89
C LYS A 197 24.14 46.22 -31.33
N GLN A 198 25.28 46.56 -31.92
CA GLN A 198 26.58 46.11 -31.43
C GLN A 198 26.90 46.70 -30.05
N GLU A 199 26.60 47.98 -29.80
CA GLU A 199 26.82 48.60 -28.48
C GLU A 199 25.96 47.94 -27.39
N LEU A 200 24.75 47.45 -27.74
CA LEU A 200 23.88 46.67 -26.87
C LEU A 200 24.37 45.22 -26.62
N ASP A 201 24.88 44.53 -27.64
CA ASP A 201 25.41 43.15 -27.50
C ASP A 201 26.75 43.14 -26.73
N GLU A 202 27.64 44.12 -26.95
CA GLU A 202 28.90 44.26 -26.19
C GLU A 202 28.68 44.58 -24.70
N ALA A 203 27.62 45.32 -24.37
CA ALA A 203 27.21 45.57 -22.99
C ALA A 203 26.65 44.31 -22.29
N LEU A 204 26.19 43.31 -23.06
CA LEU A 204 25.65 42.05 -22.55
C LEU A 204 26.73 40.99 -22.33
N GLN A 205 27.71 40.88 -23.24
CA GLN A 205 28.82 39.91 -23.13
C GLN A 205 29.77 40.21 -21.96
N ARG A 206 29.96 41.49 -21.61
CA ARG A 206 30.97 41.94 -20.63
C ARG A 206 30.68 41.51 -19.18
N GLU A 207 29.49 40.98 -18.89
CA GLU A 207 29.11 40.43 -17.57
C GLU A 207 29.21 38.88 -17.51
N VAL A 208 29.70 38.20 -18.57
CA VAL A 208 29.60 36.73 -18.71
C VAL A 208 30.96 36.01 -18.76
N GLN A 209 32.05 36.68 -19.18
CA GLN A 209 33.27 36.00 -19.61
C GLN A 209 34.20 35.49 -18.48
N ASP A 210 34.19 36.11 -17.29
CA ASP A 210 35.22 35.92 -16.25
C ASP A 210 35.24 34.52 -15.57
N CYS A 211 34.29 33.63 -15.87
CA CYS A 211 34.06 32.39 -15.11
C CYS A 211 34.75 31.13 -15.68
N TYR A 212 35.37 31.16 -16.86
CA TYR A 212 35.59 29.94 -17.65
C TYR A 212 36.99 29.28 -17.58
N GLU A 213 38.02 29.95 -17.07
CA GLU A 213 39.43 29.59 -17.38
C GLU A 213 40.18 28.75 -16.32
N LEU A 214 39.50 28.16 -15.33
CA LEU A 214 40.15 27.53 -14.15
C LEU A 214 40.04 25.99 -14.01
N SER A 215 39.46 25.29 -14.99
CA SER A 215 39.00 23.89 -14.81
C SER A 215 39.86 22.79 -15.47
N ALA A 216 41.08 23.07 -15.95
CA ALA A 216 41.78 22.20 -16.90
C ALA A 216 43.22 21.79 -16.52
N GLU A 217 43.42 20.99 -15.47
CA GLU A 217 44.54 20.03 -15.31
C GLU A 217 44.47 19.26 -13.95
N TYR A 218 43.98 18.00 -13.92
CA TYR A 218 44.49 16.93 -13.02
C TYR A 218 43.87 15.55 -13.28
N GLU A 219 44.64 14.57 -13.79
CA GLU A 219 44.28 13.14 -13.76
C GLU A 219 45.51 12.23 -13.59
N GLY A 220 45.31 11.06 -12.98
CA GLY A 220 46.16 9.88 -13.19
C GLY A 220 47.14 9.45 -12.08
N ASN A 221 46.66 8.70 -11.07
CA ASN A 221 47.18 7.34 -10.79
C ASN A 221 46.39 6.52 -9.74
N THR A 222 46.44 5.20 -9.88
CA THR A 222 45.79 4.20 -9.01
C THR A 222 46.80 3.48 -8.11
N ASP A 223 46.47 3.39 -6.82
CA ASP A 223 47.30 2.71 -5.80
C ASP A 223 46.39 1.97 -4.79
N PRO A 224 46.62 0.68 -4.47
CA PRO A 224 45.80 -0.08 -3.53
C PRO A 224 45.80 0.42 -2.09
N THR A 225 46.82 1.17 -1.64
CA THR A 225 46.87 1.75 -0.28
C THR A 225 45.73 2.74 -0.01
N LYS A 226 45.10 3.27 -1.07
CA LYS A 226 43.92 4.14 -0.98
C LYS A 226 42.70 3.46 -0.34
N LEU A 227 42.66 2.14 -0.15
CA LEU A 227 41.51 1.43 0.46
C LEU A 227 41.21 1.82 1.93
N ASP A 228 42.23 2.20 2.70
CA ASP A 228 42.03 2.69 4.08
C ASP A 228 41.76 4.21 4.12
N GLU A 229 42.30 4.98 3.17
CA GLU A 229 41.92 6.39 2.97
C GLU A 229 40.48 6.52 2.45
N LEU A 230 40.02 5.53 1.68
CA LEU A 230 38.64 5.34 1.25
C LEU A 230 37.68 5.42 2.44
N GLY A 231 37.99 4.75 3.56
CA GLY A 231 37.16 4.79 4.77
C GLY A 231 36.91 6.21 5.28
N ARG A 232 37.89 7.11 5.11
CA ARG A 232 37.80 8.52 5.51
C ARG A 232 37.10 9.41 4.47
N VAL A 233 37.01 8.96 3.22
CA VAL A 233 36.13 9.51 2.17
C VAL A 233 34.69 9.03 2.35
N LEU A 234 34.47 7.76 2.70
CA LEU A 234 33.22 7.00 2.69
C LEU A 234 32.08 7.51 3.59
N THR A 235 32.22 8.71 4.15
CA THR A 235 31.17 9.42 4.91
C THR A 235 31.09 10.92 4.62
N SER A 236 31.81 11.41 3.60
CA SER A 236 32.10 12.85 3.46
C SER A 236 30.98 13.75 2.93
N LEU A 237 29.74 13.25 2.74
CA LEU A 237 28.55 14.09 2.50
C LEU A 237 28.13 14.90 3.72
N ASP A 238 27.57 16.08 3.44
CA ASP A 238 26.74 16.85 4.36
C ASP A 238 25.32 16.26 4.52
N ALA A 239 24.54 16.85 5.43
CA ALA A 239 23.20 16.42 5.80
C ALA A 239 22.15 16.58 4.69
N GLY A 240 22.26 17.64 3.87
CA GLY A 240 21.34 17.94 2.78
C GLY A 240 21.55 17.00 1.60
N ASP A 241 22.80 16.80 1.19
CA ASP A 241 23.14 15.88 0.09
C ASP A 241 22.71 14.44 0.40
N SER A 242 22.92 14.00 1.63
CA SER A 242 22.50 12.67 2.11
C SER A 242 20.99 12.46 1.96
N ILE A 243 20.19 13.50 2.23
CA ILE A 243 18.72 13.49 2.05
C ILE A 243 18.35 13.50 0.56
N VAL A 244 19.00 14.33 -0.28
CA VAL A 244 18.73 14.40 -1.72
C VAL A 244 19.04 13.06 -2.40
N MET A 245 20.21 12.47 -2.14
CA MET A 245 20.59 11.17 -2.70
C MET A 245 19.63 10.05 -2.26
N ALA A 246 19.31 9.96 -0.96
CA ALA A 246 18.36 8.97 -0.46
C ALA A 246 16.96 9.14 -1.07
N LYS A 247 16.51 10.39 -1.29
CA LYS A 247 15.23 10.68 -1.93
C LYS A 247 15.23 10.33 -3.42
N SER A 248 16.29 10.65 -4.15
CA SER A 248 16.41 10.34 -5.58
C SER A 248 16.34 8.84 -5.85
N PHE A 249 17.08 8.02 -5.08
CA PHE A 249 17.01 6.56 -5.22
C PHE A 249 15.67 5.97 -4.72
N SER A 250 15.03 6.57 -3.71
CA SER A 250 13.64 6.22 -3.31
C SER A 250 12.64 6.50 -4.44
N GLN A 251 12.78 7.64 -5.12
CA GLN A 251 11.91 8.05 -6.23
C GLN A 251 12.13 7.20 -7.49
N MET A 252 13.38 6.90 -7.88
CA MET A 252 13.72 5.98 -8.97
C MET A 252 13.10 4.60 -8.75
N LEU A 253 13.32 4.02 -7.57
CA LEU A 253 12.75 2.72 -7.19
C LEU A 253 11.21 2.74 -7.17
N SER A 254 10.60 3.88 -6.85
CA SER A 254 9.16 4.06 -6.94
C SER A 254 8.68 4.09 -8.40
N LEU A 255 9.39 4.78 -9.31
CA LEU A 255 9.10 4.78 -10.74
C LEU A 255 9.24 3.38 -11.36
N ALA A 256 10.28 2.63 -11.01
CA ALA A 256 10.48 1.25 -11.47
C ALA A 256 9.33 0.31 -11.04
N ASN A 257 8.78 0.50 -9.82
CA ASN A 257 7.58 -0.22 -9.40
C ASN A 257 6.35 0.13 -10.27
N LEU A 258 6.18 1.40 -10.69
CA LEU A 258 5.08 1.78 -11.59
C LEU A 258 5.26 1.21 -13.02
N ALA A 259 6.49 1.15 -13.53
CA ALA A 259 6.81 0.50 -14.80
C ALA A 259 6.47 -1.01 -14.77
N GLU A 260 6.80 -1.71 -13.68
CA GLU A 260 6.37 -3.09 -13.47
C GLU A 260 4.86 -3.25 -13.47
N GLU A 261 4.13 -2.39 -12.78
CA GLU A 261 2.67 -2.49 -12.67
C GLU A 261 1.99 -2.30 -14.02
N VAL A 262 2.43 -1.32 -14.82
CA VAL A 262 1.98 -1.14 -16.21
C VAL A 262 2.33 -2.37 -17.05
N GLN A 263 3.55 -2.90 -16.95
CA GLN A 263 3.94 -4.12 -17.67
C GLN A 263 3.05 -5.32 -17.29
N ILE A 264 2.81 -5.56 -16.00
CA ILE A 264 1.96 -6.67 -15.55
C ILE A 264 0.51 -6.46 -16.02
N ALA A 265 -0.03 -5.25 -15.87
CA ALA A 265 -1.40 -4.89 -16.21
C ALA A 265 -1.71 -5.01 -17.71
N TYR A 266 -0.73 -4.71 -18.58
CA TYR A 266 -0.89 -4.73 -20.04
C TYR A 266 -0.34 -5.98 -20.74
N ARG A 267 0.54 -6.77 -20.10
CA ARG A 267 1.02 -8.06 -20.64
C ARG A 267 -0.15 -8.97 -21.03
N ARG A 268 -0.10 -9.47 -22.27
CA ARG A 268 -1.02 -10.44 -22.86
C ARG A 268 -0.85 -11.78 -22.17
N ARG A 269 -1.97 -12.46 -21.91
CA ARG A 269 -1.95 -13.87 -21.47
C ARG A 269 -1.61 -14.76 -22.66
N ILE A 270 -0.46 -15.43 -22.58
CA ILE A 270 -0.05 -16.45 -23.54
C ILE A 270 -0.81 -17.75 -23.20
N LYS A 271 -1.41 -18.42 -24.19
CA LYS A 271 -2.25 -19.61 -23.98
C LYS A 271 -1.47 -20.91 -23.72
N LEU A 272 -0.13 -20.85 -23.72
CA LEU A 272 0.75 -21.99 -23.45
C LEU A 272 0.83 -22.22 -21.94
N LYS A 273 -0.12 -23.01 -21.44
CA LYS A 273 -0.13 -23.57 -20.08
C LYS A 273 0.51 -24.96 -20.07
N ARG A 274 1.06 -25.40 -18.95
CA ARG A 274 1.60 -26.77 -18.75
C ARG A 274 0.49 -27.81 -18.62
N GLY A 275 -0.68 -27.40 -18.12
CA GLY A 275 -1.81 -28.27 -17.79
C GLY A 275 -1.77 -28.79 -16.35
N ASP A 276 -0.95 -28.19 -15.48
CA ASP A 276 -0.72 -28.62 -14.09
C ASP A 276 -0.98 -27.48 -13.08
N LEU A 277 -0.86 -27.78 -11.78
CA LEU A 277 -1.06 -26.79 -10.72
C LEU A 277 0.03 -25.71 -10.66
N ALA A 278 1.18 -25.89 -11.32
CA ALA A 278 2.21 -24.86 -11.41
C ALA A 278 1.85 -23.75 -12.42
N ASP A 279 0.85 -23.93 -13.30
CA ASP A 279 0.28 -22.81 -14.05
C ASP A 279 -0.37 -21.77 -13.12
N GLU A 280 -0.93 -22.22 -11.99
CA GLU A 280 -1.50 -21.34 -10.95
C GLU A 280 -0.40 -20.67 -10.09
N ALA A 281 0.87 -20.96 -10.37
CA ALA A 281 2.03 -20.36 -9.70
C ALA A 281 2.51 -19.03 -10.32
N SER A 282 1.94 -18.53 -11.43
CA SER A 282 2.29 -17.19 -11.92
C SER A 282 1.16 -16.49 -12.70
N ALA A 283 1.08 -15.16 -12.61
CA ALA A 283 -0.03 -14.37 -13.18
C ALA A 283 -0.21 -14.42 -14.72
N PRO A 284 0.81 -14.73 -15.55
CA PRO A 284 0.62 -14.97 -16.98
C PRO A 284 -0.15 -16.26 -17.28
N THR A 285 0.02 -17.29 -16.44
CA THR A 285 -0.56 -18.64 -16.59
C THR A 285 -1.78 -18.88 -15.69
N GLU A 286 -1.95 -18.12 -14.60
CA GLU A 286 -3.04 -18.28 -13.61
C GLU A 286 -4.42 -18.33 -14.29
N SER A 287 -5.29 -19.25 -13.90
CA SER A 287 -6.61 -19.40 -14.51
C SER A 287 -7.53 -18.23 -14.17
N ASN A 288 -8.27 -17.76 -15.18
CA ASN A 288 -9.36 -16.81 -14.98
C ASN A 288 -10.66 -17.56 -14.64
N MET A 289 -11.70 -16.85 -14.15
CA MET A 289 -12.97 -17.49 -13.73
C MET A 289 -13.56 -18.43 -14.78
N GLU A 290 -13.51 -18.08 -16.07
CA GLU A 290 -14.07 -18.93 -17.13
C GLU A 290 -13.19 -20.16 -17.42
N GLU A 291 -11.86 -20.04 -17.29
CA GLU A 291 -10.93 -21.17 -17.36
C GLU A 291 -11.14 -22.13 -16.18
N THR A 292 -11.26 -21.60 -14.97
CA THR A 292 -11.57 -22.37 -13.75
C THR A 292 -12.94 -23.06 -13.87
N PHE A 293 -13.99 -22.37 -14.31
CA PHE A 293 -15.30 -22.99 -14.53
C PHE A 293 -15.25 -24.10 -15.59
N LYS A 294 -14.52 -23.88 -16.69
CA LYS A 294 -14.35 -24.90 -17.75
C LYS A 294 -13.54 -26.11 -17.29
N ARG A 295 -12.57 -25.94 -16.38
CA ARG A 295 -11.88 -27.04 -15.69
C ARG A 295 -12.83 -27.81 -14.77
N LEU A 296 -13.58 -27.10 -13.92
CA LEU A 296 -14.57 -27.70 -13.01
C LEU A 296 -15.62 -28.54 -13.75
N VAL A 297 -16.18 -28.02 -14.85
CA VAL A 297 -17.15 -28.77 -15.67
C VAL A 297 -16.48 -29.87 -16.51
N GLY A 298 -15.47 -29.52 -17.31
CA GLY A 298 -14.95 -30.38 -18.37
C GLY A 298 -13.91 -31.43 -17.94
N GLN A 299 -13.28 -31.26 -16.78
CA GLN A 299 -12.26 -32.19 -16.26
C GLN A 299 -12.67 -32.83 -14.92
N LEU A 300 -13.42 -32.10 -14.08
CA LEU A 300 -13.78 -32.51 -12.73
C LEU A 300 -15.27 -32.88 -12.57
N GLY A 301 -16.02 -32.88 -13.68
CA GLY A 301 -17.39 -33.41 -13.75
C GLY A 301 -18.46 -32.62 -12.99
N LYS A 302 -18.17 -31.38 -12.57
CA LYS A 302 -19.12 -30.53 -11.85
C LYS A 302 -20.19 -29.98 -12.80
N THR A 303 -21.43 -29.91 -12.34
CA THR A 303 -22.50 -29.23 -13.08
C THR A 303 -22.35 -27.70 -13.00
N PRO A 304 -22.81 -26.94 -14.01
CA PRO A 304 -22.88 -25.48 -13.92
C PRO A 304 -23.72 -24.99 -12.72
N GLN A 305 -24.73 -25.76 -12.31
CA GLN A 305 -25.60 -25.47 -11.17
C GLN A 305 -24.85 -25.60 -9.83
N GLU A 306 -24.04 -26.64 -9.62
CA GLU A 306 -23.17 -26.75 -8.42
C GLU A 306 -22.22 -25.55 -8.31
N ILE A 307 -21.65 -25.09 -9.44
CA ILE A 307 -20.79 -23.90 -9.49
C ILE A 307 -21.56 -22.65 -9.07
N PHE A 308 -22.79 -22.47 -9.57
CA PHE A 308 -23.65 -21.34 -9.22
C PHE A 308 -24.10 -21.35 -7.75
N GLU A 309 -24.52 -22.50 -7.21
CA GLU A 309 -24.89 -22.64 -5.80
C GLU A 309 -23.69 -22.40 -4.87
N SER A 310 -22.50 -22.90 -5.23
CA SER A 310 -21.28 -22.64 -4.46
C SER A 310 -20.94 -21.15 -4.44
N LEU A 311 -20.96 -20.47 -5.59
CA LEU A 311 -20.68 -19.03 -5.69
C LEU A 311 -21.69 -18.16 -4.93
N LYS A 312 -22.97 -18.53 -4.85
CA LYS A 312 -23.97 -17.84 -4.03
C LYS A 312 -23.69 -17.94 -2.52
N ASN A 313 -23.01 -19.00 -2.08
CA ASN A 313 -22.68 -19.28 -0.69
C ASN A 313 -21.21 -18.99 -0.34
N GLN A 314 -20.44 -18.49 -1.31
CA GLN A 314 -19.02 -18.18 -1.16
C GLN A 314 -18.82 -16.75 -0.63
N THR A 315 -17.81 -16.56 0.21
CA THR A 315 -17.31 -15.24 0.62
C THR A 315 -15.79 -15.22 0.67
N VAL A 316 -15.20 -14.19 0.06
CA VAL A 316 -13.81 -13.76 0.28
C VAL A 316 -13.84 -12.47 1.10
N ASP A 317 -13.40 -12.51 2.35
CA ASP A 317 -13.26 -11.31 3.21
C ASP A 317 -11.78 -10.88 3.26
N ILE A 318 -11.53 -9.69 2.71
CA ILE A 318 -10.20 -9.11 2.53
C ILE A 318 -9.93 -8.10 3.65
N VAL A 319 -9.07 -8.49 4.59
CA VAL A 319 -8.79 -7.71 5.81
C VAL A 319 -7.58 -6.80 5.60
N LEU A 320 -7.83 -5.50 5.46
CA LEU A 320 -6.80 -4.50 5.20
C LEU A 320 -6.08 -4.06 6.48
N THR A 321 -4.77 -3.83 6.36
CA THR A 321 -3.91 -3.48 7.50
C THR A 321 -3.01 -2.28 7.21
N ALA A 322 -2.64 -1.55 8.27
CA ALA A 322 -1.67 -0.46 8.18
C ALA A 322 -0.31 -0.94 7.64
N HIS A 323 0.26 -0.14 6.74
CA HIS A 323 1.60 -0.33 6.17
C HIS A 323 2.66 -0.09 7.26
N PRO A 324 3.64 -1.00 7.44
CA PRO A 324 4.63 -0.91 8.52
C PRO A 324 5.70 0.19 8.38
N THR A 325 5.62 1.01 7.31
CA THR A 325 6.64 2.04 6.98
C THR A 325 6.13 3.24 6.18
N GLN A 326 5.15 3.05 5.27
CA GLN A 326 4.68 4.10 4.36
C GLN A 326 3.16 4.27 4.40
N SER A 327 2.68 5.24 5.16
CA SER A 327 1.31 5.77 5.00
C SER A 327 1.28 6.74 3.80
N VAL A 328 1.27 6.17 2.60
CA VAL A 328 1.21 6.88 1.31
C VAL A 328 -0.07 7.74 1.28
N ARG A 329 0.07 9.02 0.89
CA ARG A 329 -1.06 9.95 0.82
C ARG A 329 -1.80 9.77 -0.50
N ARG A 330 -3.13 9.91 -0.49
CA ARG A 330 -3.99 9.90 -1.71
C ARG A 330 -3.46 10.79 -2.84
N SER A 331 -2.92 11.97 -2.49
CA SER A 331 -2.33 12.92 -3.43
C SER A 331 -1.11 12.40 -4.20
N LEU A 332 -0.45 11.37 -3.68
CA LEU A 332 0.70 10.68 -4.29
C LEU A 332 0.23 9.45 -5.09
N LEU A 333 -0.73 8.66 -4.57
CA LEU A 333 -1.43 7.61 -5.32
C LEU A 333 -2.00 8.13 -6.65
N GLN A 334 -2.58 9.33 -6.63
CA GLN A 334 -3.12 9.97 -7.84
C GLN A 334 -2.04 10.46 -8.83
N LYS A 335 -0.84 10.83 -8.35
CA LYS A 335 0.32 11.14 -9.23
C LYS A 335 0.83 9.86 -9.87
N TYR A 336 1.03 8.81 -9.09
CA TYR A 336 1.41 7.48 -9.57
C TYR A 336 0.39 6.93 -10.57
N GLY A 337 -0.91 7.11 -10.33
CA GLY A 337 -1.98 6.81 -11.29
C GLY A 337 -1.83 7.56 -12.62
N ARG A 338 -1.54 8.87 -12.59
CA ARG A 338 -1.30 9.64 -13.83
C ARG A 338 -0.01 9.24 -14.54
N ILE A 339 1.08 8.94 -13.82
CA ILE A 339 2.33 8.40 -14.39
C ILE A 339 2.07 7.07 -15.11
N ARG A 340 1.38 6.11 -14.44
CA ARG A 340 0.98 4.82 -15.04
C ARG A 340 0.12 5.01 -16.30
N ASN A 341 -0.81 5.98 -16.28
CA ASN A 341 -1.66 6.29 -17.42
C ASN A 341 -0.87 6.91 -18.60
N CYS A 342 0.08 7.83 -18.36
CA CYS A 342 0.90 8.41 -19.42
C CYS A 342 1.78 7.32 -20.06
N LEU A 343 2.47 6.52 -19.25
CA LEU A 343 3.32 5.41 -19.70
C LEU A 343 2.55 4.38 -20.54
N ALA A 344 1.32 4.03 -20.14
CA ALA A 344 0.48 3.12 -20.90
C ALA A 344 -0.02 3.69 -22.25
N GLN A 345 -0.17 5.02 -22.36
CA GLN A 345 -0.62 5.69 -23.59
C GLN A 345 0.52 5.97 -24.57
N LEU A 346 1.70 6.40 -24.08
CA LEU A 346 2.91 6.66 -24.89
C LEU A 346 3.37 5.46 -25.74
N TYR A 347 2.97 4.26 -25.34
CA TYR A 347 3.32 2.99 -26.00
C TYR A 347 2.12 2.29 -26.66
N ALA A 348 1.02 3.02 -26.89
CA ALA A 348 -0.05 2.64 -27.81
C ALA A 348 0.48 2.46 -29.24
N LYS A 349 -0.25 1.72 -30.08
CA LYS A 349 0.19 1.41 -31.45
C LYS A 349 0.16 2.59 -32.41
N ASP A 350 -0.92 3.36 -32.32
CA ASP A 350 -1.37 4.29 -33.37
C ASP A 350 -1.43 5.74 -32.84
N ILE A 351 -0.49 6.09 -31.94
CA ILE A 351 -0.35 7.41 -31.32
C ILE A 351 0.25 8.43 -32.31
N THR A 352 -0.28 9.66 -32.35
CA THR A 352 0.29 10.71 -33.20
C THR A 352 1.56 11.33 -32.59
N PRO A 353 2.41 12.02 -33.38
CA PRO A 353 3.57 12.73 -32.83
C PRO A 353 3.19 13.77 -31.77
N ASP A 354 2.08 14.48 -31.99
CA ASP A 354 1.60 15.56 -31.12
C ASP A 354 1.06 14.98 -29.80
N ASP A 355 0.18 13.96 -29.85
CA ASP A 355 -0.28 13.22 -28.66
C ASP A 355 0.89 12.70 -27.82
N LYS A 356 1.94 12.21 -28.49
CA LYS A 356 3.13 11.66 -27.84
C LYS A 356 3.94 12.75 -27.14
N GLN A 357 4.07 13.94 -27.73
CA GLN A 357 4.74 15.06 -27.08
C GLN A 357 3.95 15.54 -25.85
N GLU A 358 2.63 15.76 -25.99
CA GLU A 358 1.76 16.19 -24.88
C GLU A 358 1.80 15.19 -23.71
N LEU A 359 1.85 13.89 -23.99
CA LEU A 359 1.96 12.84 -22.97
C LEU A 359 3.34 12.73 -22.33
N ASP A 360 4.43 13.08 -23.03
CA ASP A 360 5.79 13.13 -22.46
C ASP A 360 5.96 14.37 -21.55
N GLU A 361 5.46 15.53 -21.98
CA GLU A 361 5.38 16.75 -21.15
C GLU A 361 4.50 16.53 -19.90
N ALA A 362 3.37 15.82 -20.05
CA ALA A 362 2.54 15.43 -18.91
C ALA A 362 3.24 14.44 -17.97
N LEU A 363 4.01 13.48 -18.50
CA LEU A 363 4.79 12.53 -17.72
C LEU A 363 5.87 13.24 -16.88
N GLN A 364 6.66 14.13 -17.50
CA GLN A 364 7.67 14.95 -16.81
C GLN A 364 7.05 15.73 -15.65
N ARG A 365 5.95 16.46 -15.92
CA ARG A 365 5.24 17.27 -14.94
C ARG A 365 4.74 16.46 -13.74
N GLU A 366 4.27 15.23 -13.93
CA GLU A 366 3.79 14.37 -12.84
C GLU A 366 4.95 13.71 -12.06
N ILE A 367 6.06 13.35 -12.71
CA ILE A 367 7.28 12.88 -12.04
C ILE A 367 7.85 13.99 -11.15
N GLN A 368 8.00 15.21 -11.68
CA GLN A 368 8.46 16.37 -10.92
C GLN A 368 7.51 16.68 -9.75
N ALA A 369 6.19 16.65 -9.97
CA ALA A 369 5.22 16.87 -8.91
C ALA A 369 5.23 15.77 -7.83
N ALA A 370 5.61 14.54 -8.15
CA ALA A 370 5.88 13.49 -7.17
C ALA A 370 7.16 13.80 -6.38
N PHE A 371 8.28 14.06 -7.06
CA PHE A 371 9.57 14.33 -6.43
C PHE A 371 9.57 15.58 -5.53
N HIS A 372 8.80 16.63 -5.84
CA HIS A 372 8.64 17.78 -4.95
C HIS A 372 7.67 17.55 -3.77
N THR A 373 6.91 16.44 -3.76
CA THR A 373 6.07 16.09 -2.60
C THR A 373 6.95 15.58 -1.46
N ASP A 374 6.64 15.93 -0.21
CA ASP A 374 7.38 15.44 0.97
C ASP A 374 6.89 14.04 1.39
N GLU A 375 7.75 13.03 1.19
CA GLU A 375 7.55 11.63 1.60
C GLU A 375 7.77 11.42 3.11
N ILE A 376 8.40 12.36 3.80
CA ILE A 376 8.68 12.27 5.23
C ILE A 376 7.48 12.77 6.03
N ARG A 377 6.85 11.85 6.76
CA ARG A 377 5.91 12.19 7.85
C ARG A 377 6.75 12.59 9.07
N ARG A 378 7.05 13.89 9.16
CA ARG A 378 7.84 14.49 10.25
C ARG A 378 7.17 14.28 11.61
N THR A 379 5.84 14.36 11.66
CA THR A 379 5.02 13.85 12.77
C THR A 379 4.65 12.39 12.53
N PRO A 380 4.69 11.51 13.55
CA PRO A 380 4.26 10.13 13.40
C PRO A 380 2.76 10.06 13.04
N PRO A 381 2.32 9.12 12.19
CA PRO A 381 0.93 9.03 11.79
C PRO A 381 0.03 8.68 12.98
N THR A 382 -1.14 9.33 13.05
CA THR A 382 -2.23 8.90 13.92
C THR A 382 -2.85 7.61 13.37
N PRO A 383 -3.50 6.76 14.19
CA PRO A 383 -4.26 5.62 13.67
C PRO A 383 -5.40 6.03 12.73
N GLN A 384 -6.00 7.21 12.94
CA GLN A 384 -6.96 7.82 12.04
C GLN A 384 -6.32 8.14 10.67
N ASP A 385 -5.07 8.61 10.62
CA ASP A 385 -4.35 8.82 9.35
C ASP A 385 -3.94 7.52 8.66
N GLU A 386 -3.57 6.48 9.41
CA GLU A 386 -3.33 5.14 8.86
C GLU A 386 -4.61 4.62 8.17
N MET A 387 -5.76 4.74 8.85
CA MET A 387 -7.07 4.37 8.29
C MET A 387 -7.41 5.19 7.04
N ARG A 388 -7.30 6.53 7.09
CA ARG A 388 -7.60 7.41 5.94
C ARG A 388 -6.71 7.12 4.73
N ALA A 389 -5.45 6.77 4.95
CA ALA A 389 -4.55 6.32 3.88
C ALA A 389 -5.01 4.97 3.30
N GLY A 390 -5.29 3.98 4.15
CA GLY A 390 -5.79 2.66 3.72
C GLY A 390 -7.10 2.71 2.95
N MET A 391 -8.02 3.62 3.31
CA MET A 391 -9.29 3.81 2.59
C MET A 391 -9.13 4.45 1.20
N SER A 392 -7.96 5.03 0.89
CA SER A 392 -7.75 5.73 -0.40
C SER A 392 -7.83 4.78 -1.60
N TYR A 393 -7.38 3.53 -1.46
CA TYR A 393 -7.44 2.51 -2.53
C TYR A 393 -8.86 2.20 -2.99
N PHE A 394 -9.87 2.32 -2.11
CA PHE A 394 -11.25 2.11 -2.53
C PHE A 394 -11.73 3.18 -3.49
N HIS A 395 -11.46 4.45 -3.19
CA HIS A 395 -11.88 5.57 -4.03
C HIS A 395 -11.17 5.56 -5.39
N GLU A 396 -9.90 5.17 -5.44
CA GLU A 396 -9.13 5.16 -6.69
C GLU A 396 -9.40 3.91 -7.55
N THR A 397 -9.61 2.72 -6.95
CA THR A 397 -9.82 1.46 -7.73
C THR A 397 -10.94 0.55 -7.23
N ILE A 398 -10.96 0.14 -5.95
CA ILE A 398 -11.76 -1.03 -5.51
C ILE A 398 -13.27 -0.78 -5.70
N TRP A 399 -13.73 0.46 -5.48
CA TRP A 399 -15.12 0.88 -5.67
C TRP A 399 -15.67 0.57 -7.07
N LYS A 400 -14.84 0.76 -8.10
CA LYS A 400 -15.17 0.43 -9.51
C LYS A 400 -14.75 -1.00 -9.87
N GLY A 401 -13.69 -1.52 -9.24
CA GLY A 401 -13.13 -2.85 -9.49
C GLY A 401 -14.06 -3.99 -9.11
N VAL A 402 -14.78 -3.89 -7.98
CA VAL A 402 -15.74 -4.91 -7.52
C VAL A 402 -16.90 -5.14 -8.51
N PRO A 403 -17.73 -4.15 -8.85
CA PRO A 403 -18.83 -4.36 -9.80
C PRO A 403 -18.34 -4.85 -11.17
N LYS A 404 -17.24 -4.25 -11.67
CA LYS A 404 -16.54 -4.66 -12.91
C LYS A 404 -16.11 -6.13 -12.88
N PHE A 405 -15.67 -6.64 -11.73
CA PHE A 405 -15.37 -8.06 -11.52
C PHE A 405 -16.63 -8.94 -11.42
N LEU A 406 -17.64 -8.56 -10.64
CA LEU A 406 -18.89 -9.33 -10.52
C LEU A 406 -19.61 -9.46 -11.88
N ARG A 407 -19.55 -8.43 -12.72
CA ARG A 407 -20.02 -8.45 -14.12
C ARG A 407 -19.22 -9.42 -15.01
N ARG A 408 -17.96 -9.73 -14.69
CA ARG A 408 -17.20 -10.84 -15.31
C ARG A 408 -17.68 -12.20 -14.81
N VAL A 409 -18.03 -12.34 -13.53
CA VAL A 409 -18.61 -13.60 -13.00
C VAL A 409 -19.92 -13.93 -13.72
N ASP A 410 -20.82 -12.96 -13.91
CA ASP A 410 -22.03 -13.12 -14.74
C ASP A 410 -21.70 -13.62 -16.16
N THR A 411 -20.64 -13.07 -16.77
CA THR A 411 -20.21 -13.43 -18.13
C THR A 411 -19.69 -14.88 -18.18
N ALA A 412 -18.88 -15.27 -17.19
CA ALA A 412 -18.34 -16.63 -17.10
C ALA A 412 -19.44 -17.67 -16.80
N LEU A 413 -20.42 -17.34 -15.95
CA LEU A 413 -21.60 -18.16 -15.68
C LEU A 413 -22.41 -18.40 -16.96
N LYS A 414 -22.68 -17.35 -17.73
CA LYS A 414 -23.36 -17.47 -19.04
C LYS A 414 -22.59 -18.33 -20.02
N ASN A 415 -21.25 -18.25 -20.02
CA ASN A 415 -20.39 -19.03 -20.90
C ASN A 415 -20.27 -20.52 -20.52
N ILE A 416 -20.84 -20.95 -19.37
CA ILE A 416 -21.06 -22.36 -19.01
C ILE A 416 -22.55 -22.77 -18.99
N GLY A 417 -23.45 -21.92 -19.49
CA GLY A 417 -24.87 -22.23 -19.65
C GLY A 417 -25.81 -21.77 -18.52
N ILE A 418 -25.31 -21.06 -17.50
CA ILE A 418 -26.16 -20.42 -16.49
C ILE A 418 -26.70 -19.09 -17.06
N SER A 419 -28.00 -19.03 -17.35
CA SER A 419 -28.66 -17.83 -17.89
C SER A 419 -28.86 -16.72 -16.85
N GLU A 420 -28.77 -17.05 -15.57
CA GLU A 420 -28.90 -16.13 -14.44
C GLU A 420 -27.61 -15.35 -14.16
N ARG A 421 -27.76 -14.17 -13.55
CA ARG A 421 -26.64 -13.44 -12.92
C ARG A 421 -26.40 -13.96 -11.51
N LEU A 422 -25.21 -13.71 -10.98
CA LEU A 422 -25.02 -13.85 -9.53
C LEU A 422 -25.90 -12.79 -8.82
N PRO A 423 -26.75 -13.17 -7.83
CA PRO A 423 -27.58 -12.23 -7.09
C PRO A 423 -26.77 -11.05 -6.54
N TYR A 424 -27.31 -9.83 -6.61
CA TYR A 424 -26.58 -8.62 -6.21
C TYR A 424 -26.21 -8.60 -4.72
N ASN A 425 -27.00 -9.30 -3.90
CA ASN A 425 -26.85 -9.46 -2.46
C ASN A 425 -26.03 -10.70 -2.06
N ALA A 426 -25.47 -11.46 -3.01
CA ALA A 426 -24.53 -12.54 -2.71
C ALA A 426 -23.20 -11.96 -2.20
N PRO A 427 -22.76 -12.25 -0.96
CA PRO A 427 -21.59 -11.63 -0.33
C PRO A 427 -20.26 -12.25 -0.81
N LEU A 428 -20.07 -12.34 -2.13
CA LEU A 428 -18.93 -13.02 -2.75
C LEU A 428 -17.58 -12.39 -2.37
N ILE A 429 -17.58 -11.07 -2.21
CA ILE A 429 -16.45 -10.27 -1.72
C ILE A 429 -16.96 -9.42 -0.55
N GLN A 430 -16.14 -9.29 0.48
CA GLN A 430 -16.31 -8.37 1.61
C GLN A 430 -14.95 -7.74 1.94
N PHE A 431 -14.98 -6.60 2.63
CA PHE A 431 -13.76 -5.94 3.10
C PHE A 431 -13.82 -5.64 4.60
N SER A 432 -12.73 -5.96 5.29
CA SER A 432 -12.53 -5.66 6.70
C SER A 432 -11.29 -4.79 6.91
N SER A 433 -11.12 -4.23 8.11
CA SER A 433 -10.00 -3.35 8.46
C SER A 433 -9.54 -3.62 9.89
N TRP A 434 -8.23 -3.50 10.12
CA TRP A 434 -7.61 -3.45 11.45
C TRP A 434 -7.23 -2.02 11.88
N MET A 435 -7.31 -1.04 10.97
CA MET A 435 -6.81 0.31 11.17
C MET A 435 -7.73 1.09 12.12
N GLY A 436 -7.29 1.25 13.38
CA GLY A 436 -8.05 1.83 14.48
C GLY A 436 -8.81 0.83 15.36
N GLY A 437 -8.69 -0.48 15.12
CA GLY A 437 -9.29 -1.54 15.94
C GLY A 437 -8.27 -2.52 16.55
N ASP A 438 -7.14 -2.74 15.88
CA ASP A 438 -6.04 -3.58 16.37
C ASP A 438 -5.15 -2.81 17.37
N ARG A 439 -5.39 -3.07 18.66
CA ARG A 439 -4.76 -2.40 19.82
C ARG A 439 -3.77 -3.27 20.60
N ASP A 440 -3.58 -4.52 20.19
CA ASP A 440 -2.54 -5.46 20.67
C ASP A 440 -1.18 -4.74 20.79
N GLY A 441 -0.78 -4.48 22.05
CA GLY A 441 0.41 -3.71 22.43
C GLY A 441 0.60 -2.39 21.67
N ASN A 442 -0.48 -1.73 21.26
CA ASN A 442 -0.46 -0.39 20.67
C ASN A 442 -1.34 0.58 21.48
N PRO A 443 -0.83 1.20 22.55
CA PRO A 443 -1.59 2.10 23.40
C PRO A 443 -2.01 3.43 22.72
N ARG A 444 -1.65 3.64 21.44
CA ARG A 444 -2.18 4.74 20.63
C ARG A 444 -3.57 4.43 20.03
N VAL A 445 -4.00 3.17 19.99
CA VAL A 445 -5.36 2.78 19.55
C VAL A 445 -6.26 2.69 20.78
N THR A 446 -6.86 3.83 21.12
CA THR A 446 -7.76 4.01 22.28
C THR A 446 -9.22 3.67 21.91
N PRO A 447 -10.17 3.64 22.87
CA PRO A 447 -11.60 3.53 22.56
C PRO A 447 -12.10 4.65 21.63
N GLU A 448 -11.69 5.90 21.87
CA GLU A 448 -12.08 7.05 21.03
C GLU A 448 -11.53 6.94 19.61
N VAL A 449 -10.29 6.45 19.43
CA VAL A 449 -9.73 6.14 18.09
C VAL A 449 -10.58 5.12 17.33
N THR A 450 -11.10 4.09 18.01
CA THR A 450 -12.01 3.11 17.41
C THR A 450 -13.33 3.76 16.98
N LYS A 451 -13.90 4.65 17.81
CA LYS A 451 -15.10 5.42 17.46
C LYS A 451 -14.86 6.34 16.26
N ASP A 452 -13.75 7.08 16.25
CA ASP A 452 -13.37 7.98 15.15
C ASP A 452 -13.29 7.25 13.82
N VAL A 453 -12.60 6.10 13.76
CA VAL A 453 -12.46 5.37 12.49
C VAL A 453 -13.78 4.78 12.00
N CYS A 454 -14.68 4.37 12.89
CA CYS A 454 -16.03 3.94 12.50
C CYS A 454 -16.84 5.10 11.91
N LEU A 455 -16.83 6.28 12.54
CA LEU A 455 -17.51 7.48 12.04
C LEU A 455 -16.90 7.98 10.71
N LEU A 456 -15.57 7.96 10.58
CA LEU A 456 -14.86 8.24 9.33
C LEU A 456 -15.27 7.26 8.21
N ALA A 457 -15.37 5.96 8.51
CA ALA A 457 -15.73 4.95 7.53
C ALA A 457 -17.17 5.13 7.01
N ARG A 458 -18.14 5.38 7.90
CA ARG A 458 -19.52 5.73 7.51
C ARG A 458 -19.60 7.02 6.71
N MET A 459 -18.83 8.04 7.10
CA MET A 459 -18.73 9.30 6.35
C MET A 459 -18.12 9.09 4.94
N MET A 460 -17.14 8.20 4.79
CA MET A 460 -16.55 7.86 3.48
C MET A 460 -17.51 7.07 2.58
N ALA A 461 -18.21 6.07 3.13
CA ALA A 461 -19.27 5.35 2.45
C ALA A 461 -20.36 6.31 1.93
N ALA A 462 -20.92 7.13 2.83
CA ALA A 462 -21.96 8.10 2.49
C ALA A 462 -21.52 9.10 1.41
N ASN A 463 -20.25 9.54 1.41
CA ASN A 463 -19.71 10.39 0.35
C ASN A 463 -19.68 9.71 -1.02
N LEU A 464 -19.23 8.45 -1.10
CA LEU A 464 -19.14 7.73 -2.38
C LEU A 464 -20.52 7.34 -2.92
N TYR A 465 -21.44 6.93 -2.06
CA TYR A 465 -22.84 6.73 -2.46
C TYR A 465 -23.49 8.05 -2.91
N PHE A 466 -23.25 9.17 -2.19
CA PHE A 466 -23.75 10.50 -2.58
C PHE A 466 -23.18 10.96 -3.93
N SER A 467 -21.91 10.67 -4.23
CA SER A 467 -21.32 11.04 -5.53
C SER A 467 -21.87 10.23 -6.71
N GLN A 468 -22.29 8.97 -6.50
CA GLN A 468 -22.73 8.09 -7.60
C GLN A 468 -24.26 8.02 -7.75
N ILE A 469 -25.03 8.39 -6.71
CA ILE A 469 -26.49 8.51 -6.83
C ILE A 469 -26.89 9.65 -7.78
N ASP A 470 -26.09 10.71 -7.90
CA ASP A 470 -26.32 11.81 -8.84
C ASP A 470 -26.14 11.36 -10.31
N ASP A 471 -25.07 10.60 -10.63
CA ASP A 471 -24.90 9.95 -11.95
C ASP A 471 -26.14 9.07 -12.28
N LEU A 472 -26.58 8.27 -11.31
CA LEU A 472 -27.74 7.37 -11.46
C LEU A 472 -29.06 8.14 -11.61
N MET A 473 -29.19 9.32 -10.98
CA MET A 473 -30.31 10.24 -11.20
C MET A 473 -30.31 10.79 -12.63
N PHE A 474 -29.15 11.12 -13.21
CA PHE A 474 -29.10 11.52 -14.62
C PHE A 474 -29.54 10.39 -15.54
N GLU A 475 -28.99 9.18 -15.38
CA GLU A 475 -29.29 8.01 -16.22
C GLU A 475 -30.77 7.57 -16.14
N LEU A 476 -31.34 7.42 -14.94
CA LEU A 476 -32.70 6.87 -14.75
C LEU A 476 -33.83 7.89 -15.01
N SER A 477 -33.82 8.47 -16.21
CA SER A 477 -34.78 9.45 -16.73
C SER A 477 -36.16 8.88 -17.15
N MET A 478 -36.37 7.56 -17.03
CA MET A 478 -37.55 6.87 -17.56
C MET A 478 -38.86 7.30 -16.86
N TRP A 479 -39.92 7.51 -17.64
CA TRP A 479 -41.25 7.85 -17.14
C TRP A 479 -42.15 6.62 -16.83
N ARG A 480 -41.80 5.46 -17.41
CA ARG A 480 -42.52 4.19 -17.22
C ARG A 480 -42.07 3.51 -15.92
N CYS A 481 -43.01 3.15 -15.06
CA CYS A 481 -42.75 2.47 -13.81
C CYS A 481 -43.89 1.50 -13.45
N SER A 482 -43.66 0.63 -12.48
CA SER A 482 -44.72 -0.14 -11.82
C SER A 482 -45.63 0.76 -10.98
N ASP A 483 -46.86 0.31 -10.73
CA ASP A 483 -47.81 1.01 -9.86
C ASP A 483 -47.26 1.21 -8.44
N GLU A 484 -46.49 0.24 -7.93
CA GLU A 484 -45.79 0.33 -6.66
C GLU A 484 -44.82 1.53 -6.61
N LEU A 485 -43.95 1.67 -7.62
CA LEU A 485 -42.99 2.77 -7.69
C LEU A 485 -43.68 4.10 -7.96
N ARG A 486 -44.78 4.11 -8.76
CA ARG A 486 -45.64 5.28 -8.97
C ARG A 486 -46.18 5.80 -7.64
N ILE A 487 -46.86 4.96 -6.85
CA ILE A 487 -47.43 5.32 -5.55
C ILE A 487 -46.36 5.83 -4.59
N ARG A 488 -45.18 5.18 -4.56
CA ARG A 488 -44.05 5.60 -3.71
C ARG A 488 -43.49 6.97 -4.11
N ALA A 489 -43.35 7.24 -5.41
CA ALA A 489 -42.88 8.52 -5.93
C ALA A 489 -43.91 9.64 -5.70
N ASP A 490 -45.20 9.39 -5.96
CA ASP A 490 -46.28 10.36 -5.76
C ASP A 490 -46.43 10.75 -4.28
N LEU A 491 -46.26 9.79 -3.35
CA LEU A 491 -46.21 10.06 -1.91
C LEU A 491 -44.99 10.91 -1.52
N LEU A 492 -43.79 10.55 -1.99
CA LEU A 492 -42.58 11.31 -1.71
C LEU A 492 -42.71 12.76 -2.22
N TYR A 493 -43.21 12.96 -3.44
CA TYR A 493 -43.44 14.28 -4.03
C TYR A 493 -44.37 15.17 -3.21
N GLN A 494 -45.36 14.60 -2.52
CA GLN A 494 -46.24 15.33 -1.60
C GLN A 494 -45.55 15.69 -0.27
N THR A 495 -44.65 14.84 0.22
CA THR A 495 -43.93 15.03 1.50
C THR A 495 -42.62 15.84 1.39
N LEU A 496 -42.05 15.97 0.19
CA LEU A 496 -40.79 16.66 -0.03
C LEU A 496 -40.93 18.17 0.24
N ASN A 497 -40.27 18.63 1.31
CA ASN A 497 -40.36 20.00 1.77
C ASN A 497 -39.72 20.96 0.75
N ARG A 498 -40.38 22.10 0.46
CA ARG A 498 -40.10 22.92 -0.72
C ARG A 498 -38.75 23.64 -0.72
N ASP A 499 -38.11 23.75 0.44
CA ASP A 499 -36.86 24.51 0.63
C ASP A 499 -35.57 23.65 0.56
N VAL A 500 -35.66 22.34 0.29
CA VAL A 500 -34.49 21.43 0.27
C VAL A 500 -33.66 21.61 -1.01
N LYS A 501 -32.77 22.60 -1.01
CA LYS A 501 -31.88 22.97 -2.14
C LYS A 501 -30.58 22.15 -2.19
N HIS A 502 -30.67 20.83 -2.33
CA HIS A 502 -29.51 19.93 -2.24
C HIS A 502 -29.00 19.38 -3.59
N PHE A 503 -29.56 19.86 -4.71
CA PHE A 503 -29.02 19.63 -6.05
C PHE A 503 -29.00 20.94 -6.83
N ILE A 504 -27.89 21.24 -7.50
CA ILE A 504 -27.68 22.53 -8.18
C ILE A 504 -28.20 22.48 -9.62
N GLU A 505 -28.12 21.33 -10.30
CA GLU A 505 -28.44 21.23 -11.73
C GLU A 505 -29.94 21.07 -12.01
N PHE A 506 -30.70 20.46 -11.08
CA PHE A 506 -32.15 20.66 -11.03
C PHE A 506 -32.46 21.95 -10.26
N TRP A 507 -32.36 23.08 -10.96
CA TRP A 507 -32.77 24.43 -10.49
C TRP A 507 -34.28 24.56 -10.14
N LYS A 508 -35.03 23.44 -10.13
CA LYS A 508 -36.47 23.29 -9.90
C LYS A 508 -36.72 21.94 -9.20
N GLN A 509 -37.92 21.73 -8.66
CA GLN A 509 -38.34 20.40 -8.22
C GLN A 509 -38.25 19.36 -9.35
N ILE A 510 -37.91 18.12 -9.01
CA ILE A 510 -37.90 16.98 -9.93
C ILE A 510 -39.33 16.73 -10.44
N PRO A 511 -39.58 16.65 -11.77
CA PRO A 511 -40.93 16.47 -12.31
C PRO A 511 -41.60 15.15 -11.91
N LEU A 512 -42.92 15.18 -11.66
CA LEU A 512 -43.72 13.99 -11.29
C LEU A 512 -43.73 12.87 -12.38
N ASN A 513 -43.42 13.23 -13.63
CA ASN A 513 -43.25 12.28 -14.72
C ASN A 513 -41.87 11.58 -14.73
N GLU A 514 -40.96 11.87 -13.79
CA GLU A 514 -39.63 11.26 -13.65
C GLU A 514 -39.52 10.47 -12.32
N PRO A 515 -40.32 9.40 -12.13
CA PRO A 515 -40.56 8.83 -10.81
C PRO A 515 -39.31 8.18 -10.19
N TYR A 516 -38.40 7.59 -10.97
CA TYR A 516 -37.13 7.07 -10.44
C TYR A 516 -36.26 8.19 -9.86
N ARG A 517 -36.19 9.37 -10.51
CA ARG A 517 -35.44 10.52 -9.98
C ARG A 517 -36.02 11.03 -8.66
N ILE A 518 -37.32 10.93 -8.44
CA ILE A 518 -37.95 11.27 -7.15
C ILE A 518 -37.51 10.28 -6.06
N ILE A 519 -37.52 8.97 -6.34
CA ILE A 519 -37.01 7.94 -5.42
C ILE A 519 -35.53 8.19 -5.09
N LEU A 520 -34.68 8.36 -6.11
CA LEU A 520 -33.24 8.53 -5.94
C LEU A 520 -32.86 9.88 -5.30
N GLY A 521 -33.63 10.94 -5.54
CA GLY A 521 -33.46 12.23 -4.87
C GLY A 521 -33.67 12.15 -3.36
N TYR A 522 -34.74 11.45 -2.93
CA TYR A 522 -34.94 11.12 -1.51
C TYR A 522 -33.78 10.30 -0.92
N VAL A 523 -33.26 9.32 -1.69
CA VAL A 523 -32.08 8.54 -1.28
C VAL A 523 -30.85 9.43 -1.12
N ARG A 524 -30.57 10.34 -2.05
CA ARG A 524 -29.44 11.27 -1.95
C ARG A 524 -29.56 12.20 -0.76
N ASP A 525 -30.74 12.78 -0.52
CA ASP A 525 -30.93 13.71 0.58
C ASP A 525 -30.78 12.99 1.94
N LYS A 526 -31.18 11.71 2.04
CA LYS A 526 -30.83 10.85 3.18
C LYS A 526 -29.33 10.53 3.27
N LEU A 527 -28.62 10.32 2.15
CA LEU A 527 -27.16 10.11 2.14
C LEU A 527 -26.41 11.37 2.60
N TYR A 528 -26.86 12.56 2.20
CA TYR A 528 -26.34 13.85 2.69
C TYR A 528 -26.48 13.93 4.21
N ASN A 529 -27.69 13.69 4.74
CA ASN A 529 -27.94 13.70 6.18
C ASN A 529 -27.07 12.65 6.91
N THR A 530 -26.90 11.45 6.33
CA THR A 530 -26.05 10.39 6.88
C THR A 530 -24.57 10.81 6.95
N ARG A 531 -24.08 11.51 5.92
CA ARG A 531 -22.74 12.11 5.90
C ARG A 531 -22.59 13.20 6.96
N GLU A 532 -23.51 14.16 7.00
CA GLU A 532 -23.43 15.29 7.93
C GLU A 532 -23.59 14.85 9.39
N ARG A 533 -24.48 13.90 9.71
CA ARG A 533 -24.57 13.28 11.04
C ARG A 533 -23.24 12.64 11.45
N SER A 534 -22.64 11.85 10.54
CA SER A 534 -21.33 11.23 10.78
C SER A 534 -20.22 12.28 11.00
N ARG A 535 -20.23 13.38 10.24
CA ARG A 535 -19.25 14.47 10.34
C ARG A 535 -19.42 15.28 11.63
N GLN A 536 -20.65 15.57 12.05
CA GLN A 536 -20.96 16.30 13.29
C GLN A 536 -20.57 15.46 14.51
N LEU A 537 -20.97 14.18 14.56
CA LEU A 537 -20.57 13.24 15.61
C LEU A 537 -19.04 13.10 15.75
N LEU A 538 -18.30 13.12 14.63
CA LEU A 538 -16.83 13.08 14.62
C LEU A 538 -16.19 14.40 15.08
N ALA A 539 -16.83 15.55 14.82
CA ALA A 539 -16.27 16.86 15.12
C ALA A 539 -16.62 17.40 16.53
N ALA A 540 -17.78 17.02 17.07
CA ALA A 540 -18.33 17.57 18.32
C ALA A 540 -18.92 16.51 19.27
N GLY A 541 -19.04 15.25 18.86
CA GLY A 541 -19.63 14.17 19.66
C GLY A 541 -21.16 14.08 19.63
N ASP A 542 -21.84 15.09 19.08
CA ASP A 542 -23.31 15.17 18.93
C ASP A 542 -23.70 15.67 17.52
N SER A 543 -24.98 15.67 17.17
CA SER A 543 -25.46 16.06 15.84
C SER A 543 -26.92 16.54 15.81
N ASP A 544 -27.13 17.73 15.25
CA ASP A 544 -28.45 18.34 14.99
C ASP A 544 -29.27 17.58 13.94
N VAL A 545 -28.62 16.74 13.11
CA VAL A 545 -29.27 15.95 12.06
C VAL A 545 -29.93 14.73 12.71
N PRO A 546 -31.28 14.63 12.74
CA PRO A 546 -31.96 13.58 13.48
C PRO A 546 -31.79 12.23 12.77
N GLU A 547 -31.84 11.15 13.55
CA GLU A 547 -31.42 9.83 13.09
C GLU A 547 -32.36 9.21 12.04
N ASP A 548 -33.66 9.50 12.16
CA ASP A 548 -34.70 9.09 11.21
C ASP A 548 -34.55 9.75 9.82
N ALA A 549 -33.88 10.90 9.74
CA ALA A 549 -33.52 11.57 8.49
C ALA A 549 -32.27 10.96 7.81
N THR A 550 -31.63 9.95 8.41
CA THR A 550 -30.44 9.26 7.88
C THR A 550 -30.73 7.80 7.48
N PHE A 551 -29.73 7.06 6.99
CA PHE A 551 -29.78 5.60 6.86
C PHE A 551 -29.07 4.94 8.05
N THR A 552 -29.82 4.14 8.83
CA THR A 552 -29.28 3.42 10.01
C THR A 552 -29.05 1.93 9.75
N SER A 553 -29.66 1.34 8.71
CA SER A 553 -29.37 -0.01 8.25
C SER A 553 -29.23 -0.08 6.73
N VAL A 554 -28.49 -1.08 6.25
CA VAL A 554 -28.30 -1.34 4.81
C VAL A 554 -29.63 -1.62 4.13
N ASP A 555 -30.57 -2.31 4.80
CA ASP A 555 -31.88 -2.66 4.26
C ASP A 555 -32.73 -1.43 3.91
N GLN A 556 -32.67 -0.37 4.74
CA GLN A 556 -33.35 0.91 4.47
C GLN A 556 -32.82 1.60 3.20
N PHE A 557 -31.54 1.39 2.89
CA PHE A 557 -30.87 1.97 1.73
C PHE A 557 -31.06 1.10 0.48
N LEU A 558 -31.14 -0.23 0.63
CA LEU A 558 -31.48 -1.16 -0.45
C LEU A 558 -32.93 -1.05 -0.92
N GLU A 559 -33.92 -0.93 -0.02
CA GLU A 559 -35.37 -0.87 -0.35
C GLU A 559 -35.71 0.00 -1.58
N PRO A 560 -35.36 1.30 -1.63
CA PRO A 560 -35.66 2.16 -2.77
C PRO A 560 -34.88 1.79 -4.05
N LEU A 561 -33.69 1.20 -3.93
CA LEU A 561 -32.87 0.78 -5.07
C LEU A 561 -33.40 -0.52 -5.68
N GLU A 562 -33.82 -1.47 -4.83
CA GLU A 562 -34.50 -2.69 -5.23
C GLU A 562 -35.89 -2.39 -5.81
N LEU A 563 -36.58 -1.36 -5.31
CA LEU A 563 -37.84 -0.85 -5.88
C LEU A 563 -37.63 -0.32 -7.30
N CYS A 564 -36.60 0.50 -7.52
CA CYS A 564 -36.19 0.92 -8.87
C CYS A 564 -35.86 -0.29 -9.76
N TYR A 565 -35.11 -1.28 -9.26
CA TYR A 565 -34.70 -2.45 -10.04
C TYR A 565 -35.89 -3.34 -10.45
N ARG A 566 -36.82 -3.63 -9.52
CA ARG A 566 -38.02 -4.44 -9.81
C ARG A 566 -38.99 -3.71 -10.73
N SER A 567 -39.15 -2.39 -10.58
CA SER A 567 -39.95 -1.56 -11.49
C SER A 567 -39.40 -1.57 -12.91
N LEU A 568 -38.10 -1.32 -13.11
CA LEU A 568 -37.49 -1.38 -14.45
C LEU A 568 -37.64 -2.76 -15.09
N CYS A 569 -37.43 -3.84 -14.32
CA CYS A 569 -37.64 -5.19 -14.83
C CYS A 569 -39.10 -5.46 -15.23
N ALA A 570 -40.08 -4.98 -14.45
CA ALA A 570 -41.51 -5.10 -14.76
C ALA A 570 -41.93 -4.30 -16.01
N CYS A 571 -41.28 -3.16 -16.27
CA CYS A 571 -41.50 -2.36 -17.49
C CYS A 571 -40.80 -2.92 -18.75
N GLY A 572 -40.02 -4.00 -18.63
CA GLY A 572 -39.21 -4.58 -19.71
C GLY A 572 -37.80 -4.00 -19.83
N ASP A 573 -37.49 -2.94 -19.08
CA ASP A 573 -36.22 -2.21 -19.07
C ASP A 573 -35.10 -2.91 -18.25
N LYS A 574 -35.14 -4.26 -18.15
CA LYS A 574 -34.13 -5.04 -17.40
C LYS A 574 -32.70 -4.81 -17.91
N ALA A 575 -32.52 -4.49 -19.19
CA ALA A 575 -31.21 -4.14 -19.75
C ALA A 575 -30.61 -2.88 -19.09
N ILE A 576 -31.45 -1.92 -18.69
CA ILE A 576 -31.05 -0.71 -17.96
C ILE A 576 -30.84 -1.04 -16.48
N ALA A 577 -31.73 -1.83 -15.88
CA ALA A 577 -31.61 -2.29 -14.49
C ALA A 577 -30.29 -3.06 -14.24
N ASP A 578 -29.88 -3.90 -15.19
CA ASP A 578 -28.61 -4.63 -15.19
C ASP A 578 -27.37 -3.75 -15.53
N GLY A 579 -27.56 -2.46 -15.78
CA GLY A 579 -26.50 -1.46 -15.96
C GLY A 579 -25.99 -0.93 -14.62
N SER A 580 -25.88 0.40 -14.50
CA SER A 580 -25.31 1.10 -13.35
C SER A 580 -26.04 0.83 -12.03
N LEU A 581 -27.37 0.61 -12.08
CA LEU A 581 -28.17 0.27 -10.89
C LEU A 581 -27.77 -1.07 -10.27
N LEU A 582 -27.50 -2.10 -11.08
CA LEU A 582 -27.01 -3.40 -10.61
C LEU A 582 -25.59 -3.29 -10.00
N ASP A 583 -24.73 -2.46 -10.59
CA ASP A 583 -23.41 -2.21 -10.02
C ASP A 583 -23.51 -1.46 -8.69
N PHE A 584 -24.44 -0.51 -8.55
CA PHE A 584 -24.74 0.19 -7.30
C PHE A 584 -25.30 -0.75 -6.23
N LEU A 585 -26.28 -1.59 -6.55
CA LEU A 585 -26.79 -2.63 -5.63
C LEU A 585 -25.69 -3.58 -5.13
N ARG A 586 -24.74 -3.94 -6.00
CA ARG A 586 -23.56 -4.75 -5.66
C ARG A 586 -22.56 -3.98 -4.78
N GLN A 587 -22.37 -2.68 -5.00
CA GLN A 587 -21.56 -1.82 -4.12
C GLN A 587 -22.19 -1.64 -2.74
N VAL A 588 -23.52 -1.47 -2.64
CA VAL A 588 -24.24 -1.45 -1.34
C VAL A 588 -24.10 -2.78 -0.61
N SER A 589 -24.24 -3.90 -1.31
CA SER A 589 -24.11 -5.25 -0.73
C SER A 589 -22.66 -5.62 -0.35
N THR A 590 -21.65 -5.04 -1.00
CA THR A 590 -20.22 -5.29 -0.72
C THR A 590 -19.71 -4.46 0.45
N PHE A 591 -20.00 -3.15 0.46
CA PHE A 591 -19.37 -2.18 1.36
C PHE A 591 -20.28 -1.76 2.53
N GLY A 592 -21.60 -1.89 2.38
CA GLY A 592 -22.59 -1.46 3.37
C GLY A 592 -22.50 0.03 3.75
N LEU A 593 -23.14 0.42 4.85
CA LEU A 593 -23.05 1.79 5.35
C LEU A 593 -21.71 2.12 6.03
N SER A 594 -20.85 1.11 6.25
CA SER A 594 -19.60 1.23 7.01
C SER A 594 -18.33 1.25 6.15
N PHE A 595 -18.43 1.02 4.84
CA PHE A 595 -17.32 0.85 3.88
C PHE A 595 -16.47 -0.42 4.07
N VAL A 596 -16.01 -0.65 5.31
CA VAL A 596 -15.25 -1.81 5.77
C VAL A 596 -15.74 -2.19 7.17
N ARG A 597 -15.67 -3.48 7.52
CA ARG A 597 -15.93 -3.95 8.89
C ARG A 597 -14.65 -3.84 9.74
N LEU A 598 -14.71 -3.17 10.89
CA LEU A 598 -13.57 -3.05 11.78
C LEU A 598 -13.44 -4.28 12.69
N ASP A 599 -12.33 -4.99 12.62
CA ASP A 599 -11.96 -5.98 13.63
C ASP A 599 -11.33 -5.29 14.84
N ILE A 600 -11.71 -5.74 16.04
CA ILE A 600 -11.08 -5.33 17.29
C ILE A 600 -10.11 -6.42 17.73
N ARG A 601 -8.85 -6.08 18.04
CA ARG A 601 -7.85 -7.09 18.48
C ARG A 601 -7.08 -6.67 19.72
N GLN A 602 -7.06 -7.53 20.73
CA GLN A 602 -6.41 -7.33 22.03
C GLN A 602 -5.77 -8.65 22.51
N GLU A 603 -4.74 -8.60 23.37
CA GLU A 603 -4.09 -9.81 23.90
C GLU A 603 -4.80 -10.39 25.15
N SER A 604 -4.84 -11.73 25.24
CA SER A 604 -5.53 -12.54 26.28
C SER A 604 -5.22 -12.13 27.72
N ASP A 605 -3.96 -11.80 27.99
CA ASP A 605 -3.49 -11.34 29.31
C ASP A 605 -4.27 -10.11 29.81
N ARG A 606 -4.64 -9.19 28.90
CA ARG A 606 -5.39 -7.97 29.24
C ARG A 606 -6.84 -8.25 29.63
N HIS A 607 -7.45 -9.31 29.11
CA HIS A 607 -8.78 -9.79 29.55
C HIS A 607 -8.66 -10.49 30.91
N THR A 608 -7.59 -11.27 31.10
CA THR A 608 -7.25 -11.91 32.38
C THR A 608 -7.07 -10.88 33.49
N ASP A 609 -6.41 -9.74 33.25
CA ASP A 609 -6.23 -8.69 34.26
C ASP A 609 -7.53 -7.99 34.67
N VAL A 610 -8.48 -7.78 33.74
CA VAL A 610 -9.81 -7.25 34.08
C VAL A 610 -10.56 -8.22 35.01
N ILE A 611 -10.56 -9.51 34.69
CA ILE A 611 -11.28 -10.53 35.47
C ILE A 611 -10.56 -10.84 36.80
N ASP A 612 -9.23 -10.75 36.84
CA ASP A 612 -8.45 -10.88 38.07
C ASP A 612 -8.68 -9.69 39.02
N ALA A 613 -8.79 -8.47 38.51
CA ALA A 613 -9.20 -7.32 39.31
C ALA A 613 -10.64 -7.44 39.82
N ILE A 614 -11.57 -7.91 39.00
CA ILE A 614 -12.97 -8.17 39.41
C ILE A 614 -13.02 -9.22 40.53
N THR A 615 -12.36 -10.36 40.35
CA THR A 615 -12.39 -11.47 41.33
C THR A 615 -11.71 -11.09 42.66
N LYS A 616 -10.68 -10.24 42.62
CA LYS A 616 -10.07 -9.63 43.81
C LYS A 616 -10.98 -8.63 44.51
N HIS A 617 -11.62 -7.72 43.77
CA HIS A 617 -12.54 -6.72 44.32
C HIS A 617 -13.80 -7.34 44.94
N LEU A 618 -14.26 -8.48 44.41
CA LEU A 618 -15.34 -9.28 44.99
C LEU A 618 -14.90 -10.18 46.17
N GLU A 619 -13.62 -10.15 46.55
CA GLU A 619 -13.00 -10.98 47.60
C GLU A 619 -13.11 -12.51 47.38
N ILE A 620 -13.44 -12.96 46.16
CA ILE A 620 -13.61 -14.39 45.82
C ILE A 620 -12.33 -15.07 45.33
N GLY A 621 -11.22 -14.35 45.19
CA GLY A 621 -9.90 -14.91 44.87
C GLY A 621 -9.11 -14.08 43.86
N SER A 622 -8.38 -14.76 42.98
CA SER A 622 -7.55 -14.17 41.94
C SER A 622 -7.60 -15.08 40.72
N TYR A 623 -8.43 -14.70 39.73
CA TYR A 623 -8.61 -15.45 38.48
C TYR A 623 -7.28 -15.78 37.77
N ARG A 624 -6.29 -14.89 37.85
CA ARG A 624 -4.96 -15.11 37.27
C ARG A 624 -4.24 -16.32 37.89
N ASN A 625 -4.50 -16.63 39.17
CA ASN A 625 -3.91 -17.74 39.91
C ASN A 625 -4.73 -19.05 39.87
N TRP A 626 -5.94 -19.03 39.29
CA TRP A 626 -6.79 -20.23 39.13
C TRP A 626 -6.33 -21.11 37.96
N SER A 627 -6.58 -22.42 38.07
CA SER A 627 -6.38 -23.38 36.97
C SER A 627 -7.37 -23.14 35.83
N GLU A 628 -7.10 -23.67 34.64
CA GLU A 628 -7.98 -23.51 33.47
C GLU A 628 -9.39 -24.08 33.72
N GLU A 629 -9.50 -25.17 34.47
CA GLU A 629 -10.76 -25.79 34.87
C GLU A 629 -11.56 -24.86 35.79
N GLN A 630 -10.91 -24.28 36.80
CA GLN A 630 -11.51 -23.33 37.74
C GLN A 630 -11.95 -22.04 37.03
N ARG A 631 -11.15 -21.55 36.07
CA ARG A 631 -11.51 -20.40 35.22
C ARG A 631 -12.75 -20.72 34.38
N GLN A 632 -12.79 -21.86 33.70
CA GLN A 632 -13.97 -22.30 32.93
C GLN A 632 -15.21 -22.42 33.83
N GLU A 633 -15.11 -23.11 34.97
CA GLU A 633 -16.21 -23.30 35.91
C GLU A 633 -16.81 -21.96 36.36
N TRP A 634 -15.96 -21.02 36.79
CA TRP A 634 -16.41 -19.71 37.24
C TRP A 634 -17.05 -18.88 36.12
N LEU A 635 -16.46 -18.86 34.91
CA LEU A 635 -17.03 -18.15 33.76
C LEU A 635 -18.42 -18.71 33.39
N LEU A 636 -18.56 -20.04 33.37
CA LEU A 636 -19.83 -20.72 33.08
C LEU A 636 -20.89 -20.50 34.16
N ALA A 637 -20.48 -20.36 35.44
CA ALA A 637 -21.36 -19.91 36.50
C ALA A 637 -21.86 -18.47 36.27
N GLN A 638 -20.99 -17.54 35.86
CA GLN A 638 -21.42 -16.16 35.58
C GLN A 638 -22.31 -16.03 34.35
N PHE A 639 -22.21 -16.92 33.34
CA PHE A 639 -23.16 -16.93 32.23
C PHE A 639 -24.59 -17.33 32.65
N ASN A 640 -24.77 -18.07 33.74
CA ASN A 640 -26.09 -18.37 34.30
C ASN A 640 -26.59 -17.33 35.31
N ASN A 641 -25.68 -16.54 35.88
CA ASN A 641 -25.99 -15.44 36.79
C ASN A 641 -26.73 -14.30 36.07
N LYS A 642 -27.60 -13.58 36.77
CA LYS A 642 -28.30 -12.36 36.29
C LYS A 642 -27.89 -11.08 37.00
N ARG A 643 -27.12 -11.17 38.09
CA ARG A 643 -26.54 -10.01 38.78
C ARG A 643 -25.41 -9.40 37.92
N PRO A 644 -25.28 -8.05 37.87
CA PRO A 644 -24.10 -7.41 37.28
C PRO A 644 -22.80 -7.88 37.96
N LEU A 645 -21.75 -8.06 37.18
CA LEU A 645 -20.50 -8.68 37.65
C LEU A 645 -19.68 -7.78 38.61
N TYR A 646 -19.80 -6.46 38.53
CA TYR A 646 -19.14 -5.49 39.41
C TYR A 646 -19.97 -4.21 39.54
N GLY A 647 -19.65 -3.37 40.54
CA GLY A 647 -20.34 -2.10 40.84
C GLY A 647 -19.69 -0.87 40.20
N LEU A 648 -20.26 0.31 40.44
CA LEU A 648 -19.69 1.60 40.00
C LEU A 648 -18.39 1.98 40.75
N ASP A 649 -18.18 1.34 41.90
CA ASP A 649 -17.04 1.44 42.81
C ASP A 649 -15.84 0.56 42.40
N PHE A 650 -15.95 -0.20 41.31
CA PHE A 650 -14.89 -1.09 40.82
C PHE A 650 -13.60 -0.32 40.45
N PRO A 651 -12.45 -0.61 41.10
CA PRO A 651 -11.20 0.11 40.86
C PRO A 651 -10.56 -0.31 39.52
N LYS A 652 -10.57 0.60 38.54
CA LYS A 652 -9.93 0.41 37.24
C LYS A 652 -8.50 0.98 37.21
N THR A 653 -7.52 0.20 36.75
CA THR A 653 -6.25 0.77 36.23
C THR A 653 -6.47 1.38 34.85
N LYS A 654 -5.55 2.20 34.34
CA LYS A 654 -5.63 2.76 32.98
C LYS A 654 -5.81 1.68 31.90
N GLU A 655 -5.17 0.52 32.09
CA GLU A 655 -5.25 -0.62 31.17
C GLU A 655 -6.55 -1.43 31.31
N ILE A 656 -7.15 -1.47 32.51
CA ILE A 656 -8.48 -2.06 32.72
C ILE A 656 -9.57 -1.16 32.11
N SER A 657 -9.46 0.17 32.28
CA SER A 657 -10.34 1.14 31.61
C SER A 657 -10.28 0.98 30.10
N ASP A 658 -9.09 0.98 29.47
CA ASP A 658 -8.95 0.78 28.02
C ASP A 658 -9.71 -0.46 27.49
N VAL A 659 -9.69 -1.58 28.22
CA VAL A 659 -10.44 -2.79 27.82
C VAL A 659 -11.96 -2.60 27.99
N LEU A 660 -12.42 -2.11 29.14
CA LEU A 660 -13.86 -1.96 29.43
C LEU A 660 -14.51 -0.89 28.55
N ASP A 661 -13.85 0.26 28.43
CA ASP A 661 -14.31 1.42 27.68
C ASP A 661 -14.30 1.11 26.16
N THR A 662 -13.46 0.17 25.69
CA THR A 662 -13.55 -0.39 24.33
C THR A 662 -14.85 -1.16 24.11
N PHE A 663 -15.25 -2.01 25.04
CA PHE A 663 -16.54 -2.70 24.93
C PHE A 663 -17.73 -1.73 25.06
N GLU A 664 -17.59 -0.61 25.78
CA GLU A 664 -18.58 0.46 25.81
C GLU A 664 -18.71 1.20 24.47
N VAL A 665 -17.60 1.43 23.75
CA VAL A 665 -17.65 1.94 22.36
C VAL A 665 -18.33 0.94 21.42
N ILE A 666 -18.04 -0.36 21.58
CA ILE A 666 -18.68 -1.43 20.80
C ILE A 666 -20.19 -1.53 21.10
N SER A 667 -20.64 -1.30 22.35
CA SER A 667 -22.07 -1.39 22.70
C SER A 667 -22.90 -0.16 22.30
N LYS A 668 -22.25 0.99 22.07
CA LYS A 668 -22.89 2.25 21.63
C LYS A 668 -22.97 2.41 20.10
N LEU A 669 -22.08 1.79 19.35
CA LEU A 669 -22.01 1.95 17.89
C LEU A 669 -22.84 0.91 17.12
N PRO A 670 -23.34 1.25 15.91
CA PRO A 670 -23.98 0.29 15.01
C PRO A 670 -23.13 -0.97 14.76
N SER A 671 -23.77 -2.15 14.83
CA SER A 671 -23.09 -3.45 14.73
C SER A 671 -22.60 -3.80 13.31
N ASP A 672 -23.08 -3.09 12.29
CA ASP A 672 -22.56 -3.13 10.92
C ASP A 672 -21.19 -2.43 10.77
N ASN A 673 -20.74 -1.66 11.77
CA ASN A 673 -19.37 -1.12 11.81
C ASN A 673 -18.30 -2.20 12.08
N PHE A 674 -18.67 -3.34 12.67
CA PHE A 674 -17.72 -4.29 13.24
C PHE A 674 -17.63 -5.63 12.51
N GLY A 675 -16.48 -6.29 12.68
CA GLY A 675 -16.14 -7.62 12.19
C GLY A 675 -16.02 -8.63 13.33
N ALA A 676 -14.79 -9.03 13.64
CA ALA A 676 -14.45 -9.96 14.72
C ALA A 676 -13.92 -9.24 15.97
N TYR A 677 -14.01 -9.91 17.13
CA TYR A 677 -13.17 -9.63 18.28
C TYR A 677 -12.07 -10.71 18.35
N ILE A 678 -10.83 -10.33 18.08
CA ILE A 678 -9.68 -11.24 17.96
C ILE A 678 -8.86 -11.20 19.25
N ILE A 679 -8.47 -12.37 19.74
CA ILE A 679 -7.65 -12.55 20.94
C ILE A 679 -6.23 -12.96 20.53
N SER A 680 -5.27 -12.01 20.54
CA SER A 680 -3.84 -12.32 20.38
C SER A 680 -3.33 -13.14 21.57
N MET A 681 -2.34 -14.00 21.36
CA MET A 681 -1.85 -14.97 22.35
C MET A 681 -2.97 -15.80 22.99
N ALA A 682 -3.95 -16.27 22.20
CA ALA A 682 -4.95 -17.21 22.69
C ALA A 682 -4.31 -18.59 22.94
N THR A 683 -4.61 -19.18 24.09
CA THR A 683 -4.01 -20.44 24.57
C THR A 683 -5.06 -21.46 25.02
N ALA A 684 -6.17 -21.01 25.59
CA ALA A 684 -7.12 -21.87 26.29
C ALA A 684 -8.59 -21.45 26.10
N PRO A 685 -9.56 -22.36 26.34
CA PRO A 685 -11.00 -22.03 26.31
C PRO A 685 -11.40 -20.82 27.17
N SER A 686 -10.78 -20.63 28.34
CA SER A 686 -11.09 -19.51 29.22
C SER A 686 -10.76 -18.14 28.61
N ASP A 687 -9.80 -18.02 27.68
CA ASP A 687 -9.50 -16.78 26.96
C ASP A 687 -10.73 -16.31 26.15
N VAL A 688 -11.35 -17.23 25.42
CA VAL A 688 -12.53 -16.98 24.58
C VAL A 688 -13.77 -16.69 25.44
N LEU A 689 -13.98 -17.49 26.49
CA LEU A 689 -15.11 -17.32 27.41
C LEU A 689 -15.00 -16.01 28.24
N ALA A 690 -13.79 -15.56 28.56
CA ALA A 690 -13.55 -14.27 29.21
C ALA A 690 -14.06 -13.09 28.35
N VAL A 691 -13.76 -13.08 27.05
CA VAL A 691 -14.24 -12.02 26.14
C VAL A 691 -15.75 -12.07 25.95
N GLU A 692 -16.37 -13.25 25.81
CA GLU A 692 -17.83 -13.37 25.76
C GLU A 692 -18.50 -12.86 27.05
N LEU A 693 -17.89 -13.08 28.22
CA LEU A 693 -18.40 -12.56 29.50
C LEU A 693 -18.26 -11.03 29.59
N LEU A 694 -17.14 -10.46 29.12
CA LEU A 694 -16.91 -9.02 29.11
C LEU A 694 -17.84 -8.30 28.12
N GLN A 695 -18.03 -8.82 26.90
CA GLN A 695 -18.99 -8.26 25.94
C GLN A 695 -20.41 -8.16 26.54
N ARG A 696 -20.85 -9.22 27.23
CA ARG A 696 -22.16 -9.23 27.90
C ARG A 696 -22.26 -8.23 29.04
N ASN A 697 -21.24 -8.13 29.91
CA ASN A 697 -21.27 -7.22 31.06
C ASN A 697 -21.13 -5.74 30.67
N CYS A 698 -20.42 -5.43 29.58
CA CYS A 698 -20.40 -4.10 28.96
C CYS A 698 -21.59 -3.82 28.02
N HIS A 699 -22.66 -4.63 28.13
CA HIS A 699 -23.96 -4.45 27.46
C HIS A 699 -23.92 -4.42 25.92
N VAL A 700 -22.96 -5.11 25.29
CA VAL A 700 -22.93 -5.27 23.83
C VAL A 700 -24.14 -6.11 23.38
N LYS A 701 -25.18 -5.44 22.84
CA LYS A 701 -26.46 -6.06 22.45
C LYS A 701 -26.31 -7.12 21.36
N ASN A 702 -25.38 -6.91 20.44
CA ASN A 702 -25.06 -7.80 19.32
C ASN A 702 -23.58 -8.18 19.43
N PRO A 703 -23.21 -9.11 20.33
CA PRO A 703 -21.81 -9.39 20.65
C PRO A 703 -21.06 -9.95 19.43
N LEU A 704 -19.90 -9.35 19.15
CA LEU A 704 -19.00 -9.70 18.05
C LEU A 704 -18.59 -11.18 18.16
N ARG A 705 -18.34 -11.82 17.03
CA ARG A 705 -17.77 -13.18 17.01
C ARG A 705 -16.38 -13.15 17.62
N VAL A 706 -16.13 -14.01 18.61
CA VAL A 706 -14.83 -14.10 19.29
C VAL A 706 -13.94 -15.11 18.56
N VAL A 707 -12.73 -14.67 18.23
CA VAL A 707 -11.77 -15.36 17.36
C VAL A 707 -10.44 -15.54 18.09
N PRO A 708 -10.09 -16.76 18.53
CA PRO A 708 -8.75 -17.00 19.07
C PRO A 708 -7.71 -16.90 17.95
N LEU A 709 -6.61 -16.18 18.22
CA LEU A 709 -5.41 -16.17 17.40
C LEU A 709 -4.32 -16.98 18.12
N PHE A 710 -4.04 -18.17 17.58
CA PHE A 710 -2.98 -19.04 18.06
C PHE A 710 -1.64 -18.64 17.41
N GLU A 711 -0.63 -18.27 18.22
CA GLU A 711 0.60 -17.62 17.74
C GLU A 711 1.87 -18.48 17.90
N LYS A 712 2.01 -19.29 18.97
CA LYS A 712 3.20 -20.15 19.20
C LYS A 712 3.01 -21.58 18.69
N LEU A 713 4.11 -22.31 18.58
CA LEU A 713 4.13 -23.71 18.14
C LEU A 713 3.27 -24.63 19.04
N ASP A 714 3.27 -24.40 20.36
CA ASP A 714 2.52 -25.22 21.32
C ASP A 714 1.05 -24.77 21.42
N ASP A 715 0.77 -23.46 21.29
CA ASP A 715 -0.58 -22.92 21.15
C ASP A 715 -1.30 -23.58 19.95
N LEU A 716 -0.60 -23.73 18.81
CA LEU A 716 -1.11 -24.41 17.60
C LEU A 716 -1.30 -25.93 17.75
N LYS A 717 -0.62 -26.60 18.70
CA LYS A 717 -0.87 -28.02 19.02
C LYS A 717 -2.08 -28.17 19.94
N ALA A 718 -2.29 -27.21 20.85
CA ALA A 718 -3.42 -27.18 21.77
C ALA A 718 -4.73 -26.75 21.10
N ALA A 719 -4.67 -25.96 20.03
CA ALA A 719 -5.82 -25.36 19.36
C ALA A 719 -6.99 -26.33 19.05
N PRO A 720 -6.79 -27.55 18.50
CA PRO A 720 -7.90 -28.49 18.27
C PRO A 720 -8.58 -28.93 19.55
N ALA A 721 -7.82 -29.21 20.62
CA ALA A 721 -8.36 -29.60 21.92
C ALA A 721 -9.10 -28.44 22.62
N ALA A 722 -8.56 -27.22 22.54
CA ALA A 722 -9.22 -26.02 23.04
C ALA A 722 -10.56 -25.76 22.32
N MET A 723 -10.58 -25.89 20.99
CA MET A 723 -11.82 -25.71 20.21
C MET A 723 -12.82 -26.85 20.43
N ALA A 724 -12.38 -28.11 20.54
CA ALA A 724 -13.25 -29.23 20.92
C ALA A 724 -13.89 -29.00 22.29
N ARG A 725 -13.12 -28.50 23.27
CA ARG A 725 -13.64 -28.15 24.59
C ARG A 725 -14.67 -27.02 24.50
N LEU A 726 -14.41 -25.94 23.75
CA LEU A 726 -15.39 -24.88 23.52
C LEU A 726 -16.67 -25.38 22.85
N PHE A 727 -16.58 -26.25 21.83
CA PHE A 727 -17.75 -26.81 21.15
C PHE A 727 -18.53 -27.82 22.01
N SER A 728 -17.91 -28.40 23.04
CA SER A 728 -18.58 -29.26 24.05
C SER A 728 -19.38 -28.49 25.10
N ILE A 729 -19.33 -27.15 25.11
CA ILE A 729 -20.05 -26.30 26.06
C ILE A 729 -21.33 -25.80 25.41
N ASP A 730 -22.49 -26.30 25.85
CA ASP A 730 -23.81 -25.95 25.29
C ASP A 730 -24.06 -24.45 25.19
N TRP A 731 -23.65 -23.67 26.21
CA TRP A 731 -23.80 -22.22 26.19
C TRP A 731 -23.03 -21.59 25.00
N TYR A 732 -21.78 -21.99 24.80
CA TYR A 732 -20.93 -21.48 23.72
C TYR A 732 -21.43 -21.99 22.35
N LYS A 733 -21.77 -23.27 22.26
CA LYS A 733 -22.31 -23.91 21.05
C LYS A 733 -23.58 -23.22 20.54
N ASN A 734 -24.48 -22.82 21.44
CA ASN A 734 -25.65 -22.00 21.11
C ASN A 734 -25.26 -20.55 20.75
N ARG A 735 -24.38 -19.92 21.53
CA ARG A 735 -23.89 -18.55 21.33
C ARG A 735 -23.24 -18.30 19.95
N ILE A 736 -22.53 -19.28 19.41
CA ILE A 736 -21.87 -19.20 18.09
C ILE A 736 -22.78 -19.57 16.91
N ASN A 737 -23.99 -20.09 17.17
CA ASN A 737 -24.98 -20.49 16.16
C ASN A 737 -24.38 -21.29 14.98
N GLY A 738 -23.57 -22.30 15.29
CA GLY A 738 -22.97 -23.21 14.30
C GLY A 738 -21.84 -22.62 13.44
N LYS A 739 -21.35 -21.40 13.70
CA LYS A 739 -20.24 -20.77 12.94
C LYS A 739 -19.08 -20.38 13.85
N GLN A 740 -17.86 -20.77 13.50
CA GLN A 740 -16.64 -20.36 14.21
C GLN A 740 -15.64 -19.74 13.23
N GLU A 741 -14.89 -18.74 13.67
CA GLU A 741 -13.67 -18.29 13.00
C GLU A 741 -12.48 -18.52 13.93
N VAL A 742 -11.36 -19.02 13.41
CA VAL A 742 -10.08 -19.18 14.12
C VAL A 742 -8.99 -18.51 13.30
N MET A 743 -8.13 -17.73 13.96
CA MET A 743 -7.04 -17.03 13.30
C MET A 743 -5.70 -17.72 13.53
N ILE A 744 -4.83 -17.73 12.52
CA ILE A 744 -3.52 -18.36 12.56
C ILE A 744 -2.37 -17.39 12.20
N GLY A 745 -1.34 -17.34 13.04
CA GLY A 745 -0.26 -16.33 12.99
C GLY A 745 1.07 -16.81 12.40
N TYR A 746 1.20 -16.82 11.07
CA TYR A 746 2.40 -17.34 10.38
C TYR A 746 3.73 -16.73 10.83
N SER A 747 3.86 -15.40 10.85
CA SER A 747 5.14 -14.74 11.16
C SER A 747 5.53 -14.86 12.64
N ASP A 748 4.57 -14.88 13.57
CA ASP A 748 4.86 -15.04 15.00
C ASP A 748 5.18 -16.50 15.36
N SER A 749 4.53 -17.49 14.74
CA SER A 749 4.96 -18.89 14.81
C SER A 749 6.35 -19.11 14.20
N GLY A 750 6.65 -18.44 13.08
CA GLY A 750 7.99 -18.44 12.48
C GLY A 750 9.06 -17.84 13.39
N LYS A 751 8.72 -16.81 14.18
CA LYS A 751 9.61 -16.20 15.18
C LYS A 751 9.90 -17.13 16.36
N ASP A 752 8.95 -17.99 16.74
CA ASP A 752 9.04 -18.94 17.86
C ASP A 752 9.86 -20.21 17.53
N ALA A 753 9.58 -20.82 16.37
CA ALA A 753 10.06 -22.17 16.05
C ALA A 753 10.80 -22.31 14.70
N GLY A 754 10.96 -21.23 13.95
CA GLY A 754 11.50 -21.26 12.59
C GLY A 754 10.43 -21.53 11.52
N ARG A 755 10.64 -20.97 10.32
CA ARG A 755 9.63 -20.92 9.25
C ARG A 755 9.17 -22.31 8.76
N CYS A 756 10.07 -23.29 8.68
CA CYS A 756 9.77 -24.66 8.26
C CYS A 756 8.74 -25.33 9.19
N THR A 757 9.07 -25.39 10.48
CA THR A 757 8.24 -25.98 11.55
C THR A 757 6.91 -25.24 11.70
N ALA A 758 6.94 -23.90 11.65
CA ALA A 758 5.72 -23.09 11.69
C ALA A 758 4.77 -23.46 10.54
N ALA A 759 5.25 -23.50 9.29
CA ALA A 759 4.43 -23.87 8.14
C ALA A 759 3.82 -25.28 8.28
N TRP A 760 4.60 -26.26 8.76
CA TRP A 760 4.10 -27.63 8.94
C TRP A 760 3.08 -27.76 10.08
N GLN A 761 3.32 -27.16 11.24
CA GLN A 761 2.36 -27.18 12.33
C GLN A 761 1.08 -26.41 11.98
N LEU A 762 1.17 -25.35 11.18
CA LEU A 762 0.01 -24.63 10.64
C LEU A 762 -0.80 -25.45 9.61
N TYR A 763 -0.17 -26.38 8.88
CA TYR A 763 -0.89 -27.32 8.03
C TYR A 763 -1.70 -28.31 8.89
N LYS A 764 -1.03 -29.02 9.80
CA LYS A 764 -1.65 -30.00 10.70
C LYS A 764 -2.76 -29.39 11.57
N ALA A 765 -2.51 -28.24 12.20
CA ALA A 765 -3.50 -27.58 13.05
C ALA A 765 -4.78 -27.21 12.28
N GLN A 766 -4.69 -26.84 11.00
CA GLN A 766 -5.87 -26.58 10.16
C GLN A 766 -6.64 -27.87 9.82
N GLU A 767 -5.95 -28.99 9.55
CA GLU A 767 -6.60 -30.31 9.38
C GLU A 767 -7.35 -30.72 10.65
N ASP A 768 -6.66 -30.69 11.80
CA ASP A 768 -7.21 -31.12 13.09
C ASP A 768 -8.36 -30.21 13.56
N LEU A 769 -8.27 -28.89 13.34
CA LEU A 769 -9.35 -27.94 13.60
C LEU A 769 -10.56 -28.18 12.69
N MET A 770 -10.36 -28.48 11.40
CA MET A 770 -11.47 -28.76 10.48
C MET A 770 -12.15 -30.10 10.80
N LEU A 771 -11.37 -31.14 11.13
CA LEU A 771 -11.91 -32.41 11.63
C LEU A 771 -12.72 -32.20 12.92
N THR A 772 -12.21 -31.41 13.86
CA THR A 772 -12.90 -31.04 15.11
C THR A 772 -14.21 -30.29 14.82
N ALA A 773 -14.18 -29.28 13.95
CA ALA A 773 -15.38 -28.53 13.57
C ALA A 773 -16.44 -29.43 12.90
N LYS A 774 -16.00 -30.37 12.05
CA LYS A 774 -16.85 -31.35 11.35
C LYS A 774 -17.52 -32.33 12.33
N GLN A 775 -16.80 -32.82 13.34
CA GLN A 775 -17.35 -33.69 14.41
C GLN A 775 -18.48 -33.02 15.19
N PHE A 776 -18.33 -31.72 15.51
CA PHE A 776 -19.34 -30.97 16.26
C PHE A 776 -20.42 -30.31 15.37
N GLY A 777 -20.35 -30.40 14.04
CA GLY A 777 -21.25 -29.67 13.14
C GLY A 777 -21.12 -28.15 13.29
N VAL A 778 -19.91 -27.63 13.05
CA VAL A 778 -19.58 -26.19 13.01
C VAL A 778 -19.04 -25.86 11.63
N LYS A 779 -19.54 -24.81 10.97
CA LYS A 779 -18.82 -24.20 9.85
C LYS A 779 -17.67 -23.38 10.41
N LEU A 780 -16.45 -23.90 10.25
CA LEU A 780 -15.21 -23.19 10.58
C LEU A 780 -14.76 -22.35 9.38
N THR A 781 -14.36 -21.11 9.66
CA THR A 781 -13.60 -20.23 8.75
C THR A 781 -12.19 -20.07 9.31
N ILE A 782 -11.16 -20.34 8.50
CA ILE A 782 -9.78 -19.98 8.85
C ILE A 782 -9.52 -18.53 8.46
N PHE A 783 -9.02 -17.73 9.40
CA PHE A 783 -8.50 -16.39 9.13
C PHE A 783 -6.98 -16.43 9.04
N HIS A 784 -6.46 -16.25 7.82
CA HIS A 784 -5.04 -16.27 7.52
C HIS A 784 -4.38 -14.94 7.90
N GLY A 785 -3.50 -14.97 8.91
CA GLY A 785 -2.72 -13.83 9.38
C GLY A 785 -1.60 -13.37 8.45
N ARG A 786 -0.89 -12.31 8.88
CA ARG A 786 0.34 -11.83 8.21
C ARG A 786 1.40 -12.93 8.15
N GLY A 787 2.20 -12.93 7.08
CA GLY A 787 3.31 -13.89 6.85
C GLY A 787 2.97 -15.08 5.96
N GLY A 788 1.70 -15.46 5.84
CA GLY A 788 1.28 -16.60 5.03
C GLY A 788 1.56 -16.41 3.54
N THR A 789 1.84 -17.51 2.83
CA THR A 789 1.93 -17.55 1.36
C THR A 789 0.69 -16.93 0.69
N VAL A 790 -0.49 -17.18 1.28
CA VAL A 790 -1.79 -16.64 0.86
C VAL A 790 -1.81 -15.10 0.86
N GLY A 791 -1.42 -14.46 1.96
CA GLY A 791 -1.59 -13.02 2.20
C GLY A 791 -0.46 -12.11 1.69
N ARG A 792 0.63 -12.67 1.15
CA ARG A 792 1.86 -11.91 0.83
C ARG A 792 2.09 -11.53 -0.63
N GLY A 793 1.36 -12.08 -1.61
CA GLY A 793 1.32 -11.62 -3.01
C GLY A 793 2.61 -11.70 -3.85
N GLY A 794 3.80 -11.83 -3.24
CA GLY A 794 5.06 -12.16 -3.90
C GLY A 794 5.42 -13.65 -3.88
N GLY A 795 4.65 -14.47 -3.17
CA GLY A 795 4.39 -15.84 -3.58
C GLY A 795 3.07 -15.91 -4.37
N PRO A 796 2.77 -17.00 -5.08
CA PRO A 796 1.59 -17.06 -5.95
C PRO A 796 0.33 -17.30 -5.12
N THR A 797 -0.40 -16.22 -4.79
CA THR A 797 -1.61 -16.30 -3.96
C THR A 797 -2.66 -17.29 -4.48
N HIS A 798 -2.77 -17.51 -5.81
CA HIS A 798 -3.69 -18.49 -6.39
C HIS A 798 -3.33 -19.93 -5.94
N LEU A 799 -2.13 -20.42 -6.29
CA LEU A 799 -1.67 -21.74 -5.84
C LEU A 799 -1.57 -21.85 -4.30
N ALA A 800 -1.23 -20.76 -3.60
CA ALA A 800 -1.18 -20.75 -2.14
C ALA A 800 -2.54 -20.96 -1.45
N ILE A 801 -3.65 -20.62 -2.12
CA ILE A 801 -5.01 -20.92 -1.67
C ILE A 801 -5.35 -22.38 -2.01
N LEU A 802 -5.06 -22.82 -3.24
CA LEU A 802 -5.24 -24.21 -3.68
C LEU A 802 -4.41 -25.21 -2.86
N SER A 803 -3.34 -24.77 -2.20
CA SER A 803 -2.47 -25.59 -1.36
C SER A 803 -2.87 -25.69 0.12
N GLN A 804 -3.94 -25.02 0.57
CA GLN A 804 -4.43 -25.21 1.95
C GLN A 804 -4.98 -26.64 2.12
N PRO A 805 -5.00 -27.22 3.33
CA PRO A 805 -5.46 -28.60 3.50
C PRO A 805 -6.91 -28.81 3.02
N PRO A 806 -7.32 -30.04 2.65
CA PRO A 806 -8.69 -30.34 2.23
C PRO A 806 -9.76 -29.85 3.21
N ASP A 807 -10.95 -29.53 2.71
CA ASP A 807 -12.11 -28.95 3.42
C ASP A 807 -11.88 -27.58 4.13
N THR A 808 -10.65 -27.10 4.33
CA THR A 808 -10.36 -25.94 5.21
C THR A 808 -11.00 -24.61 4.82
N ILE A 809 -11.28 -24.38 3.53
CA ILE A 809 -11.85 -23.13 3.03
C ILE A 809 -13.38 -23.19 2.93
N ASN A 810 -13.94 -24.25 2.32
CA ASN A 810 -15.40 -24.51 2.23
C ASN A 810 -16.25 -23.25 1.92
N GLY A 811 -15.86 -22.52 0.86
CA GLY A 811 -16.51 -21.28 0.43
C GLY A 811 -16.33 -20.07 1.37
N SER A 812 -15.40 -20.08 2.32
CA SER A 812 -15.15 -18.96 3.23
C SER A 812 -13.64 -18.74 3.41
N LEU A 813 -13.08 -17.86 2.59
CA LEU A 813 -11.69 -17.42 2.72
C LEU A 813 -11.65 -16.06 3.44
N ARG A 814 -10.94 -15.98 4.57
CA ARG A 814 -10.63 -14.71 5.24
C ARG A 814 -9.12 -14.49 5.26
N VAL A 815 -8.65 -13.38 4.69
CA VAL A 815 -7.22 -13.16 4.41
C VAL A 815 -6.75 -11.77 4.80
N THR A 816 -5.61 -11.71 5.50
CA THR A 816 -4.93 -10.45 5.79
C THR A 816 -4.18 -9.95 4.55
N VAL A 817 -4.55 -8.79 4.02
CA VAL A 817 -3.70 -8.05 3.07
C VAL A 817 -2.78 -7.13 3.86
N GLN A 818 -1.49 -7.34 3.67
CA GLN A 818 -0.44 -6.55 4.29
C GLN A 818 -0.31 -5.19 3.60
N GLY A 819 -0.14 -4.12 4.38
CA GLY A 819 -0.05 -2.76 3.83
C GLY A 819 1.14 -2.55 2.88
N GLU A 820 2.22 -3.32 3.03
CA GLU A 820 3.35 -3.36 2.09
C GLU A 820 3.07 -4.15 0.78
N VAL A 821 1.84 -4.68 0.61
CA VAL A 821 1.37 -5.43 -0.58
C VAL A 821 0.11 -4.79 -1.20
N ILE A 822 -0.47 -3.76 -0.56
CA ILE A 822 -1.75 -3.17 -0.95
C ILE A 822 -1.70 -2.42 -2.29
N GLU A 823 -0.62 -1.67 -2.59
CA GLU A 823 -0.41 -1.00 -3.89
C GLU A 823 -0.34 -2.03 -5.03
N ARG A 824 0.52 -3.03 -4.91
CA ARG A 824 0.65 -4.10 -5.90
C ARG A 824 -0.63 -4.93 -6.09
N SER A 825 -1.54 -4.92 -5.10
CA SER A 825 -2.81 -5.65 -5.14
C SER A 825 -3.98 -4.83 -5.69
N PHE A 826 -4.00 -3.51 -5.43
CA PHE A 826 -5.16 -2.62 -5.62
C PHE A 826 -4.81 -1.21 -6.13
N GLY A 827 -3.56 -0.85 -6.37
CA GLY A 827 -3.14 0.48 -6.83
C GLY A 827 -3.50 0.79 -8.28
N GLU A 828 -3.56 -0.24 -9.13
CA GLU A 828 -3.96 -0.16 -10.54
C GLU A 828 -5.23 -1.00 -10.79
N GLU A 829 -6.11 -0.54 -11.70
CA GLU A 829 -7.44 -1.14 -11.91
C GLU A 829 -7.40 -2.62 -12.35
N ARG A 830 -6.50 -2.98 -13.28
CA ARG A 830 -6.39 -4.33 -13.83
C ARG A 830 -5.72 -5.27 -12.82
N LEU A 831 -4.78 -4.78 -12.01
CA LEU A 831 -4.24 -5.52 -10.86
C LEU A 831 -5.33 -5.75 -9.80
N CYS A 832 -6.09 -4.72 -9.41
CA CYS A 832 -7.27 -4.85 -8.54
C CYS A 832 -8.23 -5.93 -9.07
N PHE A 833 -8.60 -5.85 -10.34
CA PHE A 833 -9.48 -6.83 -10.98
C PHE A 833 -8.91 -8.26 -10.92
N ARG A 834 -7.62 -8.46 -11.23
CA ARG A 834 -6.98 -9.78 -11.17
C ARG A 834 -6.86 -10.30 -9.73
N THR A 835 -6.71 -9.41 -8.75
CA THR A 835 -6.69 -9.77 -7.33
C THR A 835 -8.04 -10.32 -6.87
N LEU A 836 -9.15 -9.62 -7.16
CA LEU A 836 -10.49 -10.13 -6.88
C LEU A 836 -10.77 -11.45 -7.63
N GLN A 837 -10.30 -11.54 -8.88
CA GLN A 837 -10.44 -12.74 -9.71
C GLN A 837 -9.72 -13.96 -9.12
N ARG A 838 -8.43 -13.86 -8.75
CA ARG A 838 -7.67 -15.02 -8.25
C ARG A 838 -8.14 -15.51 -6.89
N PHE A 839 -8.50 -14.59 -5.98
CA PHE A 839 -9.09 -14.97 -4.69
C PHE A 839 -10.41 -15.73 -4.89
N THR A 840 -11.28 -15.24 -5.77
CA THR A 840 -12.57 -15.88 -6.04
C THR A 840 -12.41 -17.25 -6.70
N ALA A 841 -11.57 -17.35 -7.74
CA ALA A 841 -11.33 -18.58 -8.49
C ALA A 841 -10.72 -19.68 -7.60
N ALA A 842 -9.66 -19.36 -6.85
CA ALA A 842 -8.97 -20.32 -5.99
C ALA A 842 -9.85 -20.80 -4.82
N THR A 843 -10.67 -19.91 -4.25
CA THR A 843 -11.61 -20.24 -3.16
C THR A 843 -12.71 -21.20 -3.64
N LEU A 844 -13.25 -20.96 -4.85
CA LEU A 844 -14.23 -21.85 -5.48
C LEU A 844 -13.62 -23.22 -5.78
N GLU A 845 -12.46 -23.22 -6.43
CA GLU A 845 -11.83 -24.44 -6.90
C GLU A 845 -11.34 -25.32 -5.74
N HIS A 846 -10.71 -24.76 -4.70
CA HIS A 846 -10.31 -25.54 -3.52
C HIS A 846 -11.50 -26.26 -2.87
N GLY A 847 -12.66 -25.60 -2.78
CA GLY A 847 -13.90 -26.18 -2.26
C GLY A 847 -14.54 -27.25 -3.16
N MET A 848 -14.09 -27.42 -4.41
CA MET A 848 -14.61 -28.39 -5.37
C MET A 848 -13.59 -29.45 -5.81
N ASN A 849 -12.31 -29.14 -5.64
CA ASN A 849 -11.11 -29.83 -6.11
C ASN A 849 -10.00 -29.63 -5.05
N PRO A 850 -10.14 -30.23 -3.86
CA PRO A 850 -9.13 -30.10 -2.81
C PRO A 850 -7.79 -30.74 -3.25
N PRO A 851 -6.65 -30.24 -2.77
CA PRO A 851 -5.34 -30.78 -3.14
C PRO A 851 -5.15 -32.21 -2.60
N ILE A 852 -4.18 -32.92 -3.16
CA ILE A 852 -3.82 -34.26 -2.68
C ILE A 852 -3.41 -34.23 -1.19
N SER A 853 -3.95 -35.19 -0.43
CA SER A 853 -3.47 -35.45 0.93
C SER A 853 -2.02 -35.97 0.88
N PRO A 854 -1.11 -35.49 1.75
CA PRO A 854 0.27 -35.97 1.75
C PRO A 854 0.38 -37.46 2.11
N LYS A 855 1.28 -38.15 1.41
CA LYS A 855 1.61 -39.57 1.66
C LYS A 855 2.17 -39.75 3.09
N PRO A 856 1.97 -40.90 3.76
CA PRO A 856 2.42 -41.12 5.13
C PRO A 856 3.91 -40.84 5.35
N GLU A 857 4.74 -41.25 4.39
CA GLU A 857 6.19 -41.02 4.34
C GLU A 857 6.54 -39.52 4.27
N TRP A 858 5.79 -38.72 3.49
CA TRP A 858 5.97 -37.27 3.43
C TRP A 858 5.60 -36.60 4.77
N ARG A 859 4.56 -37.08 5.47
CA ARG A 859 4.21 -36.59 6.82
C ARG A 859 5.32 -36.89 7.82
N ALA A 860 5.80 -38.14 7.85
CA ALA A 860 6.87 -38.57 8.74
C ALA A 860 8.17 -37.78 8.50
N LEU A 861 8.52 -37.53 7.23
CA LEU A 861 9.66 -36.69 6.88
C LEU A 861 9.45 -35.23 7.31
N MET A 862 8.27 -34.65 7.12
CA MET A 862 7.98 -33.28 7.57
C MET A 862 8.02 -33.12 9.11
N ASP A 863 7.59 -34.13 9.87
CA ASP A 863 7.74 -34.12 11.34
C ASP A 863 9.22 -34.15 11.76
N GLU A 864 10.06 -34.93 11.08
CA GLU A 864 11.51 -34.95 11.32
C GLU A 864 12.22 -33.64 10.90
N LEU A 865 11.86 -33.08 9.75
CA LEU A 865 12.37 -31.79 9.28
C LEU A 865 12.03 -30.68 10.28
N ALA A 866 10.80 -30.67 10.80
CA ALA A 866 10.33 -29.67 11.76
C ALA A 866 11.10 -29.72 13.10
N VAL A 867 11.39 -30.92 13.63
CA VAL A 867 12.23 -31.05 14.85
C VAL A 867 13.64 -30.51 14.60
N ASN A 868 14.28 -30.91 13.51
CA ASN A 868 15.64 -30.47 13.19
C ASN A 868 15.72 -28.95 12.90
N ALA A 869 14.75 -28.41 12.16
CA ALA A 869 14.69 -26.98 11.87
C ALA A 869 14.49 -26.12 13.13
N THR A 870 13.62 -26.53 14.05
CA THR A 870 13.42 -25.81 15.32
C THR A 870 14.63 -25.91 16.23
N ASN A 871 15.35 -27.04 16.24
CA ASN A 871 16.58 -27.19 17.01
C ASN A 871 17.67 -26.24 16.50
N GLU A 872 17.93 -26.19 15.18
CA GLU A 872 18.86 -25.20 14.61
C GLU A 872 18.39 -23.76 14.91
N TYR A 873 17.15 -23.42 14.57
CA TYR A 873 16.61 -22.08 14.74
C TYR A 873 16.70 -21.58 16.20
N ARG A 874 16.23 -22.37 17.17
CA ARG A 874 16.25 -21.96 18.59
C ARG A 874 17.65 -21.95 19.18
N SER A 875 18.56 -22.84 18.71
CA SER A 875 19.96 -22.83 19.15
C SER A 875 20.66 -21.50 18.83
N ILE A 876 20.41 -20.92 17.66
CA ILE A 876 20.96 -19.63 17.25
C ILE A 876 20.18 -18.44 17.83
N VAL A 877 18.84 -18.43 17.75
CA VAL A 877 18.04 -17.23 18.06
C VAL A 877 17.80 -17.00 19.56
N PHE A 878 17.77 -18.07 20.36
CA PHE A 878 17.42 -18.00 21.79
C PHE A 878 18.49 -18.59 22.73
N GLN A 879 19.36 -19.51 22.27
CA GLN A 879 20.35 -20.17 23.15
C GLN A 879 21.76 -19.59 23.02
N ASP A 880 22.18 -19.08 21.85
CA ASP A 880 23.48 -18.44 21.69
C ASP A 880 23.48 -17.04 22.34
N PRO A 881 24.26 -16.80 23.42
CA PRO A 881 24.26 -15.52 24.13
C PRO A 881 24.81 -14.35 23.29
N ARG A 882 25.51 -14.63 22.19
CA ARG A 882 26.04 -13.63 21.26
C ARG A 882 24.94 -13.05 20.36
N PHE A 883 23.88 -13.82 20.08
CA PHE A 883 22.91 -13.50 19.03
C PHE A 883 22.22 -12.14 19.25
N LEU A 884 21.78 -11.85 20.48
CA LEU A 884 21.10 -10.58 20.77
C LEU A 884 22.02 -9.35 20.63
N LYS A 885 23.33 -9.50 20.87
CA LYS A 885 24.33 -8.44 20.62
C LYS A 885 24.58 -8.29 19.12
N TYR A 886 24.81 -9.40 18.41
CA TYR A 886 25.00 -9.43 16.96
C TYR A 886 23.81 -8.81 16.21
N PHE A 887 22.58 -9.23 16.50
CA PHE A 887 21.36 -8.73 15.87
C PHE A 887 21.20 -7.21 15.97
N ARG A 888 21.47 -6.62 17.15
CA ARG A 888 21.37 -5.17 17.38
C ARG A 888 22.46 -4.35 16.68
N LEU A 889 23.60 -4.99 16.37
CA LEU A 889 24.71 -4.36 15.64
C LEU A 889 24.55 -4.53 14.13
N ALA A 890 24.33 -5.75 13.65
CA ALA A 890 24.19 -6.05 12.23
C ALA A 890 22.94 -5.43 11.58
N THR A 891 21.87 -5.15 12.35
CA THR A 891 20.57 -4.68 11.82
C THR A 891 20.12 -3.33 12.42
N PRO A 892 19.23 -2.56 11.75
CA PRO A 892 18.68 -1.30 12.24
C PRO A 892 17.48 -1.45 13.23
N GLU A 893 17.45 -2.50 14.07
CA GLU A 893 16.31 -2.76 14.99
C GLU A 893 16.08 -1.60 15.98
N LEU A 894 17.16 -1.04 16.51
CA LEU A 894 17.12 -0.01 17.54
C LEU A 894 16.62 1.33 17.00
N GLU A 895 16.98 1.66 15.76
CA GLU A 895 16.59 2.88 15.06
C GLU A 895 15.14 2.78 14.57
N TYR A 896 14.71 1.63 14.02
CA TYR A 896 13.29 1.40 13.66
C TYR A 896 12.35 1.62 14.85
N GLY A 897 12.77 1.21 16.06
CA GLY A 897 12.00 1.41 17.29
C GLY A 897 11.91 2.86 17.80
N ARG A 898 12.67 3.80 17.21
CA ARG A 898 12.72 5.22 17.60
C ARG A 898 12.03 6.14 16.59
N MET A 899 12.03 5.78 15.32
CA MET A 899 11.63 6.66 14.21
C MET A 899 10.12 6.75 13.97
N ASN A 900 9.69 7.84 13.32
CA ASN A 900 8.30 8.14 12.95
C ASN A 900 7.77 7.29 11.76
N ILE A 901 8.14 6.01 11.70
CA ILE A 901 7.90 5.08 10.59
C ILE A 901 6.54 4.35 10.72
N GLY A 902 5.93 4.31 11.91
CA GLY A 902 4.56 3.80 12.12
C GLY A 902 3.98 4.18 13.48
N SER A 903 2.69 3.85 13.73
CA SER A 903 2.04 4.17 15.01
C SER A 903 2.42 3.24 16.18
N ARG A 904 3.05 2.10 15.93
CA ARG A 904 3.17 0.97 16.88
C ARG A 904 4.56 0.88 17.56
N PRO A 905 4.64 0.55 18.86
CA PRO A 905 5.89 0.13 19.51
C PRO A 905 6.48 -1.16 18.90
N SER A 906 7.81 -1.29 18.88
CA SER A 906 8.52 -2.46 18.34
C SER A 906 8.55 -3.69 19.28
N LYS A 907 8.47 -3.46 20.60
CA LYS A 907 8.52 -4.52 21.64
C LYS A 907 7.28 -4.47 22.51
N ARG A 908 6.78 -5.65 22.96
CA ARG A 908 5.69 -5.73 23.98
C ARG A 908 6.19 -5.28 25.36
N LYS A 909 7.48 -5.50 25.69
CA LYS A 909 8.14 -5.05 26.93
C LYS A 909 9.53 -4.47 26.58
N PRO A 910 9.84 -3.19 26.90
CA PRO A 910 11.06 -2.52 26.42
C PRO A 910 12.39 -3.20 26.82
N SER A 911 12.43 -3.84 27.98
CA SER A 911 13.63 -4.49 28.55
C SER A 911 13.87 -5.94 28.10
N GLY A 912 13.01 -6.51 27.25
CA GLY A 912 13.07 -7.93 26.88
C GLY A 912 14.03 -8.28 25.73
N GLY A 913 14.23 -9.59 25.54
CA GLY A 913 14.95 -10.19 24.42
C GLY A 913 14.07 -10.35 23.16
N ILE A 914 14.43 -11.32 22.31
CA ILE A 914 13.74 -11.62 21.03
C ILE A 914 12.30 -12.09 21.26
N GLU A 915 12.00 -12.63 22.43
CA GLU A 915 10.65 -13.03 22.88
C GLU A 915 9.72 -11.82 22.88
N SER A 916 10.21 -10.68 23.41
CA SER A 916 9.48 -9.42 23.52
C SER A 916 9.35 -8.63 22.21
N LEU A 917 10.24 -8.91 21.25
CA LEU A 917 10.25 -8.30 19.91
C LEU A 917 9.09 -8.83 19.08
N ARG A 918 8.38 -7.93 18.39
CA ARG A 918 7.24 -8.26 17.52
C ARG A 918 7.71 -8.81 16.17
N ALA A 919 6.92 -9.68 15.53
CA ALA A 919 7.32 -10.29 14.26
C ALA A 919 7.53 -9.29 13.10
N ILE A 920 6.84 -8.14 13.10
CA ILE A 920 7.06 -7.08 12.10
C ILE A 920 8.49 -6.50 12.22
N PRO A 921 8.92 -5.90 13.34
CA PRO A 921 10.32 -5.49 13.57
C PRO A 921 11.36 -6.59 13.31
N TRP A 922 11.07 -7.83 13.72
CA TRP A 922 11.96 -8.98 13.51
C TRP A 922 12.22 -9.24 12.03
N ILE A 923 11.17 -9.39 11.22
CA ILE A 923 11.30 -9.61 9.76
C ILE A 923 11.85 -8.35 9.08
N PHE A 924 11.42 -7.17 9.52
CA PHE A 924 11.85 -5.89 8.94
C PHE A 924 13.35 -5.67 9.05
N SER A 925 13.92 -5.84 10.26
CA SER A 925 15.33 -5.55 10.53
C SER A 925 16.27 -6.43 9.70
N TRP A 926 15.92 -7.71 9.49
CA TRP A 926 16.67 -8.62 8.61
C TRP A 926 16.35 -8.47 7.12
N THR A 927 15.21 -7.87 6.77
CA THR A 927 14.87 -7.50 5.38
C THR A 927 15.72 -6.30 4.93
N GLN A 928 15.91 -5.31 5.81
CA GLN A 928 16.76 -4.14 5.55
C GLN A 928 18.19 -4.54 5.17
N THR A 929 18.81 -5.47 5.90
CA THR A 929 20.21 -5.90 5.67
C THR A 929 20.39 -6.90 4.52
N ARG A 930 19.34 -7.15 3.73
CA ARG A 930 19.32 -8.14 2.63
C ARG A 930 19.65 -9.58 3.07
N PHE A 931 19.57 -9.91 4.36
CA PHE A 931 20.01 -11.21 4.88
C PHE A 931 18.86 -12.18 5.18
N HIS A 932 17.66 -11.67 5.49
CA HIS A 932 16.40 -12.43 5.59
C HIS A 932 16.42 -13.67 6.53
N LEU A 933 17.32 -13.69 7.52
CA LEU A 933 17.51 -14.80 8.49
C LEU A 933 16.22 -15.44 9.05
N PRO A 934 15.15 -14.70 9.39
CA PRO A 934 13.89 -15.26 9.90
C PRO A 934 13.17 -16.25 8.96
N VAL A 935 13.52 -16.28 7.68
CA VAL A 935 12.78 -17.04 6.65
C VAL A 935 13.42 -18.38 6.33
N TRP A 936 14.74 -18.44 6.25
CA TRP A 936 15.48 -19.63 5.80
C TRP A 936 16.16 -20.41 6.92
N LEU A 937 16.39 -19.81 8.10
CA LEU A 937 17.09 -20.47 9.20
C LEU A 937 16.32 -21.71 9.70
N GLY A 938 17.02 -22.83 9.84
CA GLY A 938 16.46 -24.14 10.16
C GLY A 938 16.26 -25.05 8.94
N PHE A 939 16.02 -24.51 7.74
CA PHE A 939 15.84 -25.35 6.54
C PHE A 939 17.12 -26.08 6.15
N GLY A 940 18.29 -25.44 6.27
CA GLY A 940 19.59 -26.01 5.91
C GLY A 940 19.91 -27.27 6.70
N ALA A 941 19.91 -27.19 8.03
CA ALA A 941 20.14 -28.35 8.89
C ALA A 941 19.09 -29.45 8.69
N ALA A 942 17.81 -29.09 8.51
CA ALA A 942 16.74 -30.07 8.31
C ALA A 942 16.92 -30.86 7.00
N PHE A 943 17.11 -30.19 5.86
CA PHE A 943 17.34 -30.87 4.58
C PHE A 943 18.63 -31.69 4.59
N LYS A 944 19.70 -31.15 5.17
CA LYS A 944 20.98 -31.86 5.30
C LYS A 944 20.84 -33.15 6.10
N HIS A 945 20.25 -33.07 7.29
CA HIS A 945 20.01 -34.24 8.15
C HIS A 945 19.15 -35.31 7.45
N ALA A 946 18.08 -34.88 6.77
CA ALA A 946 17.22 -35.80 6.02
C ALA A 946 17.98 -36.56 4.91
N ILE A 947 18.83 -35.87 4.14
CA ILE A 947 19.59 -36.45 3.03
C ILE A 947 20.76 -37.32 3.52
N GLU A 948 21.40 -36.92 4.63
CA GLU A 948 22.48 -37.70 5.27
C GLU A 948 21.94 -38.99 5.94
N LYS A 949 20.67 -39.00 6.39
CA LYS A 949 20.02 -40.14 7.05
C LYS A 949 19.58 -41.26 6.10
N ASP A 950 18.95 -40.93 4.97
CA ASP A 950 18.74 -41.84 3.83
C ASP A 950 18.83 -41.03 2.53
N SER A 951 19.70 -41.43 1.62
CA SER A 951 19.91 -40.76 0.34
C SER A 951 18.65 -40.74 -0.55
N LYS A 952 17.69 -41.65 -0.32
CA LYS A 952 16.37 -41.63 -0.97
C LYS A 952 15.54 -40.40 -0.61
N ASN A 953 15.75 -39.80 0.56
CA ASN A 953 15.00 -38.63 0.99
C ASN A 953 15.20 -37.44 0.05
N LEU A 954 16.33 -37.34 -0.67
CA LEU A 954 16.51 -36.32 -1.70
C LEU A 954 15.48 -36.44 -2.84
N GLU A 955 15.21 -37.66 -3.33
CA GLU A 955 14.22 -37.82 -4.39
C GLU A 955 12.79 -37.75 -3.86
N MET A 956 12.55 -38.15 -2.59
CA MET A 956 11.26 -37.90 -1.91
C MET A 956 10.98 -36.39 -1.77
N LEU A 957 11.99 -35.57 -1.41
CA LEU A 957 11.84 -34.11 -1.32
C LEU A 957 11.56 -33.47 -2.70
N ARG A 958 12.14 -34.01 -3.77
CA ARG A 958 11.85 -33.62 -5.16
C ARG A 958 10.46 -34.05 -5.61
N GLU A 959 10.01 -35.23 -5.21
CA GLU A 959 8.66 -35.74 -5.43
C GLU A 959 7.64 -34.85 -4.72
N MET A 960 7.86 -34.52 -3.45
CA MET A 960 7.07 -33.56 -2.67
C MET A 960 7.01 -32.18 -3.35
N TYR A 961 8.11 -31.68 -3.91
CA TYR A 961 8.14 -30.40 -4.65
C TYR A 961 7.40 -30.45 -5.99
N LYS A 962 7.33 -31.62 -6.65
CA LYS A 962 6.58 -31.81 -7.90
C LYS A 962 5.08 -32.01 -7.63
N GLU A 963 4.73 -32.88 -6.70
CA GLU A 963 3.38 -33.40 -6.51
C GLU A 963 2.57 -32.68 -5.43
N TRP A 964 3.18 -32.19 -4.34
CA TRP A 964 2.45 -31.68 -3.16
C TRP A 964 2.41 -30.14 -3.13
N PRO A 965 1.25 -29.50 -3.37
CA PRO A 965 1.17 -28.04 -3.51
C PRO A 965 1.65 -27.26 -2.28
N PHE A 966 1.43 -27.79 -1.07
CA PHE A 966 1.88 -27.16 0.17
C PHE A 966 3.41 -27.08 0.27
N PHE A 967 4.11 -28.17 -0.08
CA PHE A 967 5.57 -28.18 -0.05
C PHE A 967 6.12 -27.27 -1.15
N ARG A 968 5.55 -27.35 -2.37
CA ARG A 968 5.84 -26.42 -3.47
C ARG A 968 5.80 -24.95 -3.04
N VAL A 969 4.66 -24.43 -2.58
CA VAL A 969 4.55 -22.99 -2.23
C VAL A 969 5.40 -22.58 -1.03
N THR A 970 5.78 -23.54 -0.18
CA THR A 970 6.72 -23.31 0.93
C THR A 970 8.14 -23.13 0.41
N ILE A 971 8.59 -23.98 -0.53
CA ILE A 971 9.89 -23.84 -1.20
C ILE A 971 9.92 -22.59 -2.10
N ASP A 972 8.92 -22.38 -2.94
CA ASP A 972 8.85 -21.23 -3.87
C ASP A 972 8.95 -19.87 -3.12
N LEU A 973 8.37 -19.77 -1.92
CA LEU A 973 8.48 -18.57 -1.08
C LEU A 973 9.91 -18.37 -0.53
N VAL A 974 10.58 -19.44 -0.10
CA VAL A 974 11.96 -19.34 0.42
C VAL A 974 12.94 -19.07 -0.74
N GLU A 975 12.70 -19.62 -1.93
CA GLU A 975 13.46 -19.32 -3.14
C GLU A 975 13.32 -17.84 -3.56
N MET A 976 12.10 -17.29 -3.51
CA MET A 976 11.84 -15.87 -3.76
C MET A 976 12.52 -14.95 -2.74
N VAL A 977 12.66 -15.37 -1.47
CA VAL A 977 13.40 -14.61 -0.46
C VAL A 977 14.92 -14.73 -0.65
N PHE A 978 15.45 -15.89 -1.05
CA PHE A 978 16.84 -16.01 -1.48
C PHE A 978 17.14 -15.14 -2.71
N ALA A 979 16.21 -15.01 -3.65
CA ALA A 979 16.33 -14.13 -4.81
C ALA A 979 16.27 -12.62 -4.48
N LYS A 980 15.92 -12.26 -3.23
CA LYS A 980 15.99 -10.89 -2.69
C LYS A 980 17.18 -10.68 -1.74
N GLY A 981 17.92 -11.73 -1.42
CA GLY A 981 18.98 -11.71 -0.42
C GLY A 981 20.36 -11.59 -1.04
N ASN A 982 21.21 -10.77 -0.41
CA ASN A 982 22.57 -10.53 -0.84
C ASN A 982 23.52 -10.65 0.37
N PRO A 983 24.28 -11.77 0.50
CA PRO A 983 25.18 -11.98 1.63
C PRO A 983 26.43 -11.09 1.58
N GLY A 984 26.77 -10.50 0.42
CA GLY A 984 27.83 -9.50 0.31
C GLY A 984 27.43 -8.18 0.97
N ILE A 985 26.20 -7.72 0.74
CA ILE A 985 25.62 -6.57 1.47
C ILE A 985 25.51 -6.87 2.96
N ALA A 986 25.09 -8.08 3.35
CA ALA A 986 25.08 -8.48 4.76
C ALA A 986 26.50 -8.43 5.39
N ALA A 987 27.54 -8.80 4.64
CA ALA A 987 28.94 -8.68 5.09
C ALA A 987 29.42 -7.22 5.19
N LEU A 988 28.90 -6.30 4.37
CA LEU A 988 29.17 -4.85 4.50
C LEU A 988 28.60 -4.27 5.81
N TYR A 989 27.38 -4.66 6.19
CA TYR A 989 26.80 -4.25 7.48
C TYR A 989 27.62 -4.80 8.66
N ASP A 990 28.10 -6.04 8.58
CA ASP A 990 29.05 -6.59 9.56
C ASP A 990 30.36 -5.76 9.62
N LYS A 991 31.03 -5.56 8.47
CA LYS A 991 32.30 -4.81 8.31
C LYS A 991 32.25 -3.42 8.96
N LEU A 992 31.08 -2.76 8.94
CA LEU A 992 30.91 -1.39 9.42
C LEU A 992 30.34 -1.27 10.84
N LEU A 993 29.45 -2.18 11.25
CA LEU A 993 28.61 -2.02 12.44
C LEU A 993 28.85 -3.06 13.54
N VAL A 994 29.50 -4.19 13.23
CA VAL A 994 29.68 -5.32 14.17
C VAL A 994 31.10 -5.31 14.74
N SER A 995 31.21 -5.52 16.05
CA SER A 995 32.51 -5.64 16.73
C SER A 995 33.26 -6.90 16.31
N GLU A 996 34.59 -6.81 16.15
CA GLU A 996 35.46 -7.88 15.63
C GLU A 996 35.20 -9.27 16.24
N GLU A 997 35.01 -9.34 17.56
CA GLU A 997 34.65 -10.55 18.33
C GLU A 997 33.39 -11.31 17.83
N LEU A 998 32.55 -10.67 17.01
CA LEU A 998 31.32 -11.22 16.45
C LEU A 998 31.36 -11.44 14.93
N LEU A 999 32.40 -10.97 14.23
CA LEU A 999 32.51 -11.18 12.77
C LEU A 999 32.52 -12.68 12.38
N PRO A 1000 33.23 -13.59 13.10
CA PRO A 1000 33.17 -15.03 12.80
C PRO A 1000 31.78 -15.65 12.98
N PHE A 1001 30.91 -15.05 13.80
CA PHE A 1001 29.52 -15.49 13.95
C PHE A 1001 28.66 -15.05 12.76
N GLY A 1002 28.85 -13.83 12.25
CA GLY A 1002 28.23 -13.38 11.00
C GLY A 1002 28.67 -14.21 9.79
N GLU A 1003 29.95 -14.58 9.72
CA GLU A 1003 30.48 -15.51 8.71
C GLU A 1003 29.86 -16.90 8.82
N GLN A 1004 29.74 -17.45 10.03
CA GLN A 1004 29.04 -18.73 10.28
C GLN A 1004 27.59 -18.70 9.78
N LEU A 1005 26.88 -17.58 9.97
CA LEU A 1005 25.52 -17.40 9.45
C LEU A 1005 25.49 -17.26 7.92
N ARG A 1006 26.45 -16.56 7.29
CA ARG A 1006 26.57 -16.47 5.82
C ARG A 1006 26.89 -17.83 5.18
N ALA A 1007 27.72 -18.66 5.82
CA ALA A 1007 27.96 -20.03 5.36
C ALA A 1007 26.66 -20.86 5.37
N LYS A 1008 25.83 -20.73 6.41
CA LYS A 1008 24.51 -21.39 6.48
C LYS A 1008 23.52 -20.88 5.43
N TYR A 1009 23.55 -19.59 5.08
CA TYR A 1009 22.76 -19.03 3.99
C TYR A 1009 23.07 -19.72 2.66
N GLU A 1010 24.37 -19.84 2.31
CA GLU A 1010 24.81 -20.48 1.06
C GLU A 1010 24.56 -21.99 1.03
N GLU A 1011 24.78 -22.71 2.13
CA GLU A 1011 24.44 -24.13 2.27
C GLU A 1011 22.93 -24.37 2.09
N THR A 1012 22.09 -23.57 2.75
CA THR A 1012 20.63 -23.68 2.67
C THR A 1012 20.12 -23.37 1.26
N LYS A 1013 20.64 -22.31 0.61
CA LYS A 1013 20.33 -21.94 -0.78
C LYS A 1013 20.65 -23.08 -1.75
N SER A 1014 21.81 -23.71 -1.58
CA SER A 1014 22.29 -24.81 -2.43
C SER A 1014 21.43 -26.08 -2.27
N LEU A 1015 21.07 -26.44 -1.03
CA LEU A 1015 20.18 -27.57 -0.75
C LEU A 1015 18.76 -27.33 -1.29
N LEU A 1016 18.24 -26.11 -1.17
CA LEU A 1016 16.93 -25.75 -1.70
C LEU A 1016 16.88 -25.90 -3.24
N LEU A 1017 17.88 -25.38 -3.96
CA LEU A 1017 17.96 -25.52 -5.41
C LEU A 1017 18.06 -26.99 -5.84
N LEU A 1018 18.81 -27.82 -5.10
CA LEU A 1018 18.94 -29.26 -5.36
C LEU A 1018 17.62 -30.05 -5.19
N ILE A 1019 16.75 -29.59 -4.28
CA ILE A 1019 15.39 -30.12 -4.03
C ILE A 1019 14.40 -29.60 -5.06
N ALA A 1020 14.47 -28.32 -5.42
CA ALA A 1020 13.65 -27.74 -6.48
C ALA A 1020 13.97 -28.31 -7.87
N GLY A 1021 15.22 -28.77 -8.07
CA GLY A 1021 15.74 -29.19 -9.37
C GLY A 1021 16.16 -28.01 -10.26
N HIS A 1022 16.28 -26.81 -9.69
CA HIS A 1022 16.71 -25.59 -10.37
C HIS A 1022 18.24 -25.46 -10.33
N LYS A 1023 18.83 -24.85 -11.36
CA LYS A 1023 20.26 -24.50 -11.43
C LYS A 1023 20.55 -23.12 -10.88
N HIS A 1024 19.54 -22.26 -10.83
CA HIS A 1024 19.62 -20.88 -10.35
C HIS A 1024 18.27 -20.44 -9.78
N LEU A 1025 18.30 -19.44 -8.91
CA LEU A 1025 17.09 -18.92 -8.26
C LEU A 1025 16.07 -18.40 -9.28
N LEU A 1026 14.82 -18.78 -9.07
CA LEU A 1026 13.66 -18.45 -9.90
C LEU A 1026 13.79 -18.91 -11.37
N GLU A 1027 14.41 -20.08 -11.60
CA GLU A 1027 14.38 -20.75 -12.92
C GLU A 1027 12.93 -21.02 -13.37
N GLY A 1028 12.02 -21.27 -12.43
CA GLY A 1028 10.58 -21.45 -12.68
C GLY A 1028 9.77 -20.17 -12.95
N ASP A 1029 10.22 -18.98 -12.51
CA ASP A 1029 9.54 -17.71 -12.77
C ASP A 1029 10.53 -16.63 -13.30
N PRO A 1030 10.81 -16.63 -14.61
CA PRO A 1030 11.67 -15.62 -15.22
C PRO A 1030 11.06 -14.21 -15.17
N TYR A 1031 9.73 -14.08 -15.04
CA TYR A 1031 9.06 -12.77 -14.94
C TYR A 1031 9.34 -12.12 -13.59
N LEU A 1032 9.26 -12.88 -12.49
CA LEU A 1032 9.65 -12.40 -11.17
C LEU A 1032 11.16 -12.13 -11.09
N ARG A 1033 11.99 -13.02 -11.67
CA ARG A 1033 13.45 -12.85 -11.69
C ARG A 1033 13.92 -11.58 -12.40
N GLN A 1034 13.35 -11.26 -13.56
CA GLN A 1034 13.63 -10.01 -14.29
C GLN A 1034 13.28 -8.79 -13.42
N ARG A 1035 12.09 -8.81 -12.82
CA ARG A 1035 11.57 -7.72 -11.98
C ARG A 1035 12.41 -7.48 -10.73
N LEU A 1036 12.89 -8.53 -10.06
CA LEU A 1036 13.78 -8.37 -8.90
C LEU A 1036 15.11 -7.71 -9.30
N ARG A 1037 15.78 -8.25 -10.34
CA ARG A 1037 17.06 -7.71 -10.84
C ARG A 1037 17.02 -6.23 -11.19
N LEU A 1038 15.95 -5.77 -11.85
CA LEU A 1038 15.79 -4.36 -12.22
C LEU A 1038 15.62 -3.43 -11.00
N ARG A 1039 15.26 -3.96 -9.82
CA ARG A 1039 15.21 -3.18 -8.57
C ARG A 1039 16.54 -3.15 -7.83
N ASP A 1040 17.35 -4.20 -7.98
CA ASP A 1040 18.45 -4.50 -7.06
C ASP A 1040 19.48 -3.36 -7.02
N SER A 1041 19.84 -2.77 -8.17
CA SER A 1041 20.70 -1.58 -8.28
C SER A 1041 20.26 -0.43 -7.35
N TYR A 1042 19.01 0.01 -7.43
CA TYR A 1042 18.49 1.10 -6.59
C TYR A 1042 18.51 0.72 -5.09
N ILE A 1043 18.14 -0.52 -4.76
CA ILE A 1043 18.08 -0.99 -3.38
C ILE A 1043 19.49 -1.12 -2.78
N THR A 1044 20.46 -1.57 -3.56
CA THR A 1044 21.85 -1.75 -3.15
C THR A 1044 22.53 -0.41 -2.88
N THR A 1045 22.27 0.63 -3.69
CA THR A 1045 22.71 2.00 -3.39
C THR A 1045 22.12 2.52 -2.07
N LEU A 1046 20.82 2.29 -1.83
CA LEU A 1046 20.18 2.62 -0.55
C LEU A 1046 20.75 1.80 0.63
N ASN A 1047 21.15 0.54 0.41
CA ASN A 1047 21.78 -0.31 1.42
C ASN A 1047 23.17 0.18 1.83
N VAL A 1048 24.02 0.56 0.86
CA VAL A 1048 25.35 1.14 1.13
C VAL A 1048 25.18 2.44 1.92
N LEU A 1049 24.31 3.34 1.45
CA LEU A 1049 24.02 4.61 2.13
C LEU A 1049 23.48 4.39 3.56
N GLN A 1050 22.61 3.39 3.76
CA GLN A 1050 22.10 3.03 5.08
C GLN A 1050 23.21 2.55 6.03
N ALA A 1051 24.10 1.66 5.58
CA ALA A 1051 25.15 1.09 6.42
C ALA A 1051 26.13 2.17 6.92
N TYR A 1052 26.58 3.06 6.04
CA TYR A 1052 27.44 4.18 6.43
C TYR A 1052 26.69 5.23 7.29
N THR A 1053 25.39 5.47 7.04
CA THR A 1053 24.57 6.34 7.90
C THR A 1053 24.43 5.78 9.32
N LEU A 1054 24.19 4.46 9.46
CA LEU A 1054 24.16 3.78 10.75
C LEU A 1054 25.51 3.86 11.48
N LYS A 1055 26.64 3.78 10.76
CA LYS A 1055 27.99 3.94 11.35
C LYS A 1055 28.18 5.35 11.91
N ARG A 1056 27.86 6.40 11.13
CA ARG A 1056 27.88 7.81 11.59
C ARG A 1056 26.97 8.06 12.80
N ILE A 1057 25.82 7.39 12.86
CA ILE A 1057 24.84 7.52 13.95
C ILE A 1057 25.30 6.82 15.25
N ARG A 1058 25.93 5.65 15.14
CA ARG A 1058 26.25 4.78 16.28
C ARG A 1058 27.63 5.01 16.87
N ASP A 1059 28.55 5.59 16.11
CA ASP A 1059 29.94 5.81 16.50
C ASP A 1059 30.33 7.30 16.34
N PRO A 1060 30.13 8.13 17.37
CA PRO A 1060 30.55 9.54 17.35
C PRO A 1060 32.07 9.76 17.31
N SER A 1061 32.88 8.69 17.42
CA SER A 1061 34.34 8.74 17.29
C SER A 1061 34.84 8.37 15.88
N TYR A 1062 33.94 7.99 14.98
CA TYR A 1062 34.22 7.74 13.58
C TYR A 1062 34.48 9.09 12.86
N ASP A 1063 35.74 9.50 12.81
CA ASP A 1063 36.17 10.78 12.26
C ASP A 1063 35.88 10.88 10.75
N VAL A 1064 35.05 11.86 10.38
CA VAL A 1064 34.59 12.09 9.01
C VAL A 1064 35.33 13.30 8.45
N LYS A 1065 36.19 13.08 7.45
CA LYS A 1065 36.71 14.17 6.61
C LYS A 1065 35.60 14.66 5.66
N VAL A 1066 34.65 15.41 6.22
CA VAL A 1066 33.58 16.08 5.48
C VAL A 1066 34.21 16.87 4.34
N ARG A 1067 33.81 16.54 3.12
CA ARG A 1067 34.06 17.41 1.98
C ARG A 1067 33.07 18.58 2.09
N PRO A 1068 33.39 19.76 1.56
CA PRO A 1068 32.34 20.73 1.20
C PRO A 1068 31.24 20.02 0.31
N HIS A 1069 29.93 20.45 0.20
CA HIS A 1069 28.63 19.88 -0.38
C HIS A 1069 28.06 20.40 -1.79
N LEU A 1070 27.81 19.59 -2.85
CA LEU A 1070 27.89 20.05 -4.28
C LEU A 1070 26.92 21.15 -4.75
N SER A 1071 27.47 22.19 -5.40
CA SER A 1071 27.02 22.81 -6.67
C SER A 1071 28.05 23.90 -7.13
N LYS A 1072 27.67 24.94 -7.92
CA LYS A 1072 28.48 26.01 -8.62
C LYS A 1072 28.93 27.38 -7.98
N GLU A 1073 28.09 28.09 -7.20
CA GLU A 1073 28.38 29.44 -6.63
C GLU A 1073 27.31 29.79 -5.55
N ILE A 1074 27.34 30.74 -4.58
CA ILE A 1074 28.32 31.51 -3.78
C ILE A 1074 27.59 31.77 -2.44
N MET A 1075 28.33 31.83 -1.34
CA MET A 1075 27.87 32.14 0.02
C MET A 1075 27.28 33.56 0.20
N GLU A 1076 25.95 33.73 0.31
CA GLU A 1076 25.33 34.70 1.25
C GLU A 1076 23.79 34.57 1.38
N MET A 1077 23.30 34.68 2.64
CA MET A 1077 21.90 34.57 3.14
C MET A 1077 21.35 33.17 3.54
N THR A 1078 21.80 32.68 4.70
CA THR A 1078 20.99 31.93 5.70
C THR A 1078 20.26 30.62 5.31
N LYS A 1079 20.99 29.70 4.67
CA LYS A 1079 20.90 28.22 4.87
C LYS A 1079 19.58 27.47 4.49
N PRO A 1080 19.38 27.09 3.21
CA PRO A 1080 18.34 26.14 2.77
C PRO A 1080 18.61 24.67 3.18
N ALA A 1081 19.86 24.19 3.10
CA ALA A 1081 20.21 22.84 3.59
C ALA A 1081 19.93 22.71 5.10
N ALA A 1082 20.14 23.77 5.88
CA ALA A 1082 19.74 23.80 7.27
C ALA A 1082 18.22 24.00 7.47
N GLU A 1083 17.42 24.32 6.44
CA GLU A 1083 15.97 24.18 6.53
C GLU A 1083 15.54 22.72 6.44
N LEU A 1084 16.16 21.90 5.56
CA LEU A 1084 15.98 20.43 5.56
C LEU A 1084 16.33 19.82 6.93
N VAL A 1085 17.41 20.30 7.57
CA VAL A 1085 17.77 19.91 8.96
C VAL A 1085 16.76 20.42 10.01
N LYS A 1086 16.21 21.64 9.84
CA LYS A 1086 15.17 22.20 10.74
C LYS A 1086 13.81 21.50 10.59
N LEU A 1087 13.60 20.58 9.64
CA LEU A 1087 12.32 19.89 9.48
C LEU A 1087 12.04 18.91 10.63
N ASN A 1088 13.10 18.38 11.25
CA ASN A 1088 13.07 17.58 12.47
C ASN A 1088 14.02 18.18 13.52
N PRO A 1089 13.66 19.33 14.14
CA PRO A 1089 14.51 20.04 15.10
C PRO A 1089 14.53 19.37 16.49
N THR A 1090 13.91 18.19 16.59
CA THR A 1090 13.73 17.37 17.79
C THR A 1090 14.53 16.07 17.73
N SER A 1091 15.37 15.87 16.71
CA SER A 1091 16.22 14.68 16.59
C SER A 1091 17.35 14.70 17.64
N ASP A 1092 17.55 13.58 18.33
CA ASP A 1092 18.74 13.33 19.17
C ASP A 1092 20.00 13.04 18.33
N TYR A 1093 19.87 12.93 17.00
CA TYR A 1093 20.94 12.56 16.08
C TYR A 1093 21.57 13.78 15.39
N GLY A 1094 22.73 13.54 14.76
CA GLY A 1094 23.37 14.55 13.91
C GLY A 1094 22.42 15.03 12.79
N PRO A 1095 22.42 16.33 12.46
CA PRO A 1095 21.64 16.94 11.38
C PRO A 1095 21.38 16.04 10.16
N GLY A 1096 20.10 15.83 9.82
CA GLY A 1096 19.66 15.11 8.60
C GLY A 1096 19.99 13.62 8.51
N LEU A 1097 20.79 13.06 9.43
CA LEU A 1097 21.12 11.63 9.44
C LEU A 1097 19.89 10.76 9.74
N GLU A 1098 18.99 11.23 10.62
CA GLU A 1098 17.73 10.53 10.90
C GLU A 1098 16.83 10.49 9.64
N ASP A 1099 16.67 11.62 8.95
CA ASP A 1099 15.84 11.71 7.74
C ASP A 1099 16.41 10.89 6.57
N THR A 1100 17.73 10.90 6.39
CA THR A 1100 18.45 10.01 5.46
C THR A 1100 18.17 8.54 5.77
N LEU A 1101 18.29 8.15 7.04
CA LEU A 1101 18.05 6.77 7.46
C LEU A 1101 16.56 6.37 7.32
N ILE A 1102 15.62 7.28 7.60
CA ILE A 1102 14.18 7.08 7.34
C ILE A 1102 13.91 6.88 5.84
N LEU A 1103 14.55 7.65 4.96
CA LEU A 1103 14.42 7.50 3.50
C LEU A 1103 14.97 6.16 3.01
N THR A 1104 16.19 5.77 3.41
CA THR A 1104 16.73 4.45 3.06
C THR A 1104 15.85 3.30 3.57
N MET A 1105 15.38 3.36 4.84
CA MET A 1105 14.47 2.35 5.40
C MET A 1105 13.18 2.22 4.59
N LYS A 1106 12.60 3.34 4.15
CA LYS A 1106 11.40 3.36 3.31
C LYS A 1106 11.63 2.80 1.92
N GLY A 1107 12.71 3.22 1.25
CA GLY A 1107 13.04 2.79 -0.11
C GLY A 1107 13.36 1.29 -0.16
N ILE A 1108 14.25 0.81 0.71
CA ILE A 1108 14.59 -0.63 0.81
C ILE A 1108 13.33 -1.47 1.08
N ALA A 1109 12.41 -0.99 1.94
CA ALA A 1109 11.14 -1.67 2.20
C ALA A 1109 10.21 -1.71 0.97
N ALA A 1110 10.11 -0.61 0.21
CA ALA A 1110 9.29 -0.55 -1.01
C ALA A 1110 9.86 -1.44 -2.14
N GLY A 1111 11.19 -1.51 -2.27
CA GLY A 1111 11.87 -2.39 -3.21
C GLY A 1111 11.76 -3.88 -2.84
N MET A 1112 12.00 -4.21 -1.56
CA MET A 1112 11.91 -5.59 -1.07
C MET A 1112 10.47 -6.11 -0.96
N GLN A 1113 9.47 -5.25 -0.74
CA GLN A 1113 8.06 -5.64 -0.55
C GLN A 1113 7.91 -6.77 0.51
N ASN A 1114 7.28 -7.88 0.15
CA ASN A 1114 7.06 -9.03 1.02
C ASN A 1114 8.29 -9.95 1.13
N THR A 1115 8.57 -10.45 2.34
CA THR A 1115 9.62 -11.46 2.62
C THR A 1115 9.04 -12.65 3.40
N GLY A 1116 9.38 -12.81 4.70
CA GLY A 1116 9.00 -13.93 5.60
C GLY A 1116 7.57 -14.03 6.14
#